data_AF-A0A450UHK8-F1
#
_entry.id   AF-A0A450UHK8-F1
#
_cell.length_a   1.000
_cell.length_b   1.000
_cell.length_c   1.000
_cell.angle_alpha   90.00
_cell.angle_beta   90.00
_cell.angle_gamma   90.00
#
_symmetry.space_group_name_H-M   'P 1'
#
loop_
_entity.id
_entity.type
_entity.pdbx_description
1 polymer ?
#
loop_
_entity_poly.entity_id
_entity_poly.type
_entity_poly.pdbx_seq_one_letter_code
_entity_poly.pdbx_strand_id
1 'polypeptide(L)'
;MDETALGLLVFDPQSDNPFEAIGYWVKALGVGLRSATLGRGMGVEDVNPLPSLALGPANPWRDDGSGKNTSHLPERPHPTTTNVIPAGNAGTRSPGMAEANTPPNAPAKLLVAARCDRGGITISRRRFEEFMAERGIAEFLLTGAKTGEGCEELKTAIARHIPWDRLPWTATSRLFKELKDAILRLTEADTPLARLSELRQRLQLLLPGETLAEAEIRAVMGLLQNQGIVQMLGFGDFALLQPEWINRYASVVVRMAREHTDEMGVVPEDAVLAGELDYKAMPRLDEADEQVLLRAMARTFLDRSLCILEKTAEGNLLVFPSYFRRDRPEQAGHPNVFVTYGFSGPLDEIHATLVVRLSYSELFEKDQLWKDAADFKTPEGKRVGLAMRRKPEGAAEMVVYFENGTPDDTKVTFIKYAHEHLLARARPRESVTRVRSYVCPECHEPLENRRAIGIRLGKGLADIACGICEARVPLLDIIEEKFASDAFQRRVRKLDEQAGIGLDNESRELILVGHAMAIAGEAGQIYRITAQPDWGIDAEIEFRNDKGEASGQRVYLQLKSGDSYLYERQRDNAQIFTIKKKRWAEYWLAQKYPVMLVIRDADGRIRWMDISAYLQKHGADAKQVVFEGEAFTAANVAGMRNKLLGAGVLG
;
A
#
# COMPACT_ATOMS: atom_id res chain seq x y z
N MET A 1 10.69 -3.30 11.64
CA MET A 1 10.14 -4.35 12.53
C MET A 1 11.22 -4.77 13.52
N ASP A 2 11.98 -3.81 14.05
CA ASP A 2 13.20 -4.13 14.81
C ASP A 2 12.91 -4.41 16.30
N GLU A 3 11.62 -4.38 16.70
CA GLU A 3 11.14 -4.48 18.08
C GLU A 3 9.95 -5.46 18.24
N THR A 4 9.78 -6.43 17.33
CA THR A 4 8.73 -7.43 17.50
C THR A 4 9.07 -8.34 18.69
N ALA A 5 8.28 -8.26 19.76
CA ALA A 5 8.48 -9.01 21.01
C ALA A 5 7.67 -10.32 21.05
N LEU A 6 6.55 -10.36 20.33
CA LEU A 6 5.60 -11.48 20.28
C LEU A 6 4.98 -11.56 18.88
N GLY A 7 4.87 -12.76 18.31
CA GLY A 7 4.12 -13.04 17.10
C GLY A 7 2.88 -13.88 17.41
N LEU A 8 1.70 -13.39 17.04
CA LEU A 8 0.45 -14.12 17.17
C LEU A 8 -0.02 -14.65 15.82
N LEU A 9 -0.20 -15.96 15.70
CA LEU A 9 -0.60 -16.64 14.46
C LEU A 9 -2.00 -17.21 14.62
N VAL A 10 -3.00 -16.50 14.12
CA VAL A 10 -4.40 -16.92 14.19
C VAL A 10 -4.81 -17.58 12.88
N PHE A 11 -5.41 -18.77 12.93
CA PHE A 11 -5.87 -19.47 11.73
C PHE A 11 -7.24 -20.11 11.92
N ASP A 12 -7.91 -20.38 10.79
CA ASP A 12 -9.16 -21.14 10.76
C ASP A 12 -8.84 -22.65 10.72
N PRO A 13 -9.18 -23.43 11.77
CA PRO A 13 -8.88 -24.84 11.87
C PRO A 13 -9.72 -25.70 10.92
N GLN A 14 -10.73 -25.11 10.26
CA GLN A 14 -11.61 -25.79 9.30
C GLN A 14 -11.08 -25.74 7.86
N SER A 15 -9.97 -25.02 7.62
CA SER A 15 -9.28 -25.04 6.32
C SER A 15 -8.76 -26.43 5.98
N ASP A 16 -8.82 -26.83 4.71
CA ASP A 16 -8.29 -28.12 4.24
C ASP A 16 -6.77 -28.24 4.42
N ASN A 17 -6.05 -27.11 4.50
CA ASN A 17 -4.62 -27.06 4.77
C ASN A 17 -4.19 -25.76 5.51
N PRO A 18 -4.45 -25.65 6.82
CA PRO A 18 -4.13 -24.44 7.58
C PRO A 18 -2.63 -24.19 7.71
N PHE A 19 -1.80 -25.24 7.63
CA PHE A 19 -0.33 -25.12 7.72
C PHE A 19 0.29 -24.36 6.54
N GLU A 20 -0.39 -24.28 5.40
CA GLU A 20 0.10 -23.52 4.25
C GLU A 20 0.09 -22.01 4.54
N ALA A 21 -1.02 -21.51 5.11
CA ALA A 21 -1.14 -20.12 5.53
C ALA A 21 -0.25 -19.81 6.75
N ILE A 22 -0.20 -20.70 7.74
CA ILE A 22 0.60 -20.50 8.96
C ILE A 22 2.10 -20.57 8.65
N GLY A 23 2.51 -21.50 7.78
CA GLY A 23 3.91 -21.77 7.44
C GLY A 23 4.63 -20.55 6.85
N TYR A 24 3.90 -19.73 6.10
CA TYR A 24 4.38 -18.43 5.60
C TYR A 24 4.66 -17.46 6.75
N TRP A 25 3.65 -17.16 7.58
CA TRP A 25 3.77 -16.16 8.64
C TRP A 25 4.82 -16.54 9.69
N VAL A 26 4.99 -17.82 9.96
CA VAL A 26 6.04 -18.31 10.88
C VAL A 26 7.45 -18.09 10.32
N LYS A 27 7.65 -18.23 9.00
CA LYS A 27 8.91 -17.91 8.32
C LYS A 27 9.16 -16.39 8.32
N ALA A 28 8.13 -15.59 8.02
CA ALA A 28 8.22 -14.13 8.05
C ALA A 28 8.64 -13.60 9.44
N LEU A 29 8.02 -14.12 10.52
CA LEU A 29 8.39 -13.82 11.90
C LEU A 29 9.82 -14.27 12.26
N GLY A 30 10.33 -15.32 11.61
CA GLY A 30 11.69 -15.83 11.85
C GLY A 30 12.80 -15.08 11.13
N VAL A 31 12.53 -14.40 10.01
CA VAL A 31 13.57 -13.70 9.22
C VAL A 31 13.70 -12.22 9.56
N GLY A 32 12.66 -11.58 10.10
CA GLY A 32 12.74 -10.20 10.62
C GLY A 32 13.89 -9.96 11.62
N LEU A 33 14.47 -11.02 12.19
CA LEU A 33 15.54 -10.95 13.22
C LEU A 33 16.95 -11.24 12.73
N ARG A 34 17.15 -11.81 11.53
CA ARG A 34 18.49 -12.11 11.02
C ARG A 34 19.20 -10.88 10.43
N SER A 35 18.44 -9.91 9.92
CA SER A 35 19.01 -8.66 9.39
C SER A 35 19.48 -7.69 10.49
N ALA A 36 18.94 -7.80 11.71
CA ALA A 36 19.30 -6.93 12.84
C ALA A 36 20.65 -7.29 13.50
N THR A 37 21.16 -8.51 13.30
CA THR A 37 22.43 -8.96 13.90
C THR A 37 23.66 -8.68 13.04
N LEU A 38 23.49 -8.44 11.73
CA LEU A 38 24.60 -8.14 10.80
C LEU A 38 24.84 -6.62 10.57
N GLY A 39 23.93 -5.75 11.01
CA GLY A 39 24.04 -4.29 10.81
C GLY A 39 24.91 -3.53 11.84
N ARG A 40 25.54 -4.21 12.80
CA ARG A 40 26.35 -3.55 13.85
C ARG A 40 27.83 -3.33 13.51
N GLY A 41 28.23 -3.48 12.26
CA GLY A 41 29.62 -3.25 11.85
C GLY A 41 29.76 -2.74 10.43
N MET A 42 29.45 -1.47 10.17
CA MET A 42 30.09 -0.62 9.16
C MET A 42 29.52 0.80 9.28
N GLY A 43 30.39 1.77 9.57
CA GLY A 43 30.04 3.15 9.91
C GLY A 43 29.61 4.03 8.73
N VAL A 44 28.93 5.12 9.07
CA VAL A 44 28.76 6.30 8.20
C VAL A 44 28.83 7.54 9.07
N GLU A 45 29.86 8.35 8.82
CA GLU A 45 30.07 9.72 9.30
C GLU A 45 29.12 10.70 8.58
N ASP A 46 28.73 11.75 9.31
CA ASP A 46 28.39 13.12 8.90
C ASP A 46 27.67 13.40 7.57
N VAL A 47 26.42 13.86 7.67
CA VAL A 47 25.91 14.97 6.84
C VAL A 47 25.09 15.94 7.71
N ASN A 48 25.65 17.15 7.87
CA ASN A 48 25.11 18.36 8.51
C ASN A 48 23.72 18.81 8.00
N PRO A 49 22.94 19.52 8.85
CA PRO A 49 22.14 20.64 8.40
C PRO A 49 22.49 21.95 9.13
N LEU A 50 22.78 23.00 8.36
CA LEU A 50 22.76 24.42 8.76
C LEU A 50 22.12 25.22 7.60
N PRO A 51 21.63 26.47 7.79
CA PRO A 51 21.86 27.35 8.94
C PRO A 51 20.62 28.03 9.55
N SER A 52 20.88 28.56 10.74
CA SER A 52 20.11 29.48 11.57
C SER A 52 19.89 30.86 10.95
N LEU A 53 18.79 31.52 11.35
CA LEU A 53 18.60 32.97 11.23
C LEU A 53 18.29 33.59 12.60
N ALA A 54 19.28 34.36 13.04
CA ALA A 54 19.37 35.48 13.99
C ALA A 54 18.15 35.89 14.84
N LEU A 55 18.42 36.17 16.13
CA LEU A 55 18.56 37.53 16.70
C LEU A 55 18.95 37.41 18.21
N GLY A 56 20.07 38.02 18.61
CA GLY A 56 20.34 38.37 20.02
C GLY A 56 19.89 39.81 20.32
N PRO A 57 20.34 40.48 21.41
CA PRO A 57 21.02 39.99 22.63
C PRO A 57 20.46 40.63 23.94
N ALA A 58 20.93 40.16 25.13
CA ALA A 58 21.35 40.96 26.31
C ALA A 58 21.14 40.25 27.68
N ASN A 59 22.26 39.82 28.30
CA ASN A 59 22.80 40.12 29.66
C ASN A 59 21.87 40.63 30.81
N PRO A 60 22.32 40.68 32.10
CA PRO A 60 23.34 39.96 32.90
C PRO A 60 22.78 39.51 34.30
N TRP A 61 23.63 38.98 35.19
CA TRP A 61 23.65 39.02 36.70
C TRP A 61 24.30 37.71 37.22
N ARG A 62 25.63 37.65 37.42
CA ARG A 62 26.44 37.96 38.64
C ARG A 62 26.04 37.22 39.92
N ASP A 63 26.92 36.32 40.37
CA ASP A 63 27.60 36.27 41.69
C ASP A 63 26.86 35.26 42.60
N ASP A 64 27.42 34.45 43.49
CA ASP A 64 28.74 34.22 44.09
C ASP A 64 28.62 33.03 45.08
N GLY A 65 29.73 32.52 45.64
CA GLY A 65 29.69 31.91 46.99
C GLY A 65 30.00 30.43 47.18
N SER A 66 31.30 30.11 47.24
CA SER A 66 32.02 29.33 48.28
C SER A 66 31.34 28.22 49.11
N GLY A 67 32.07 27.11 49.34
CA GLY A 67 32.08 26.42 50.66
C GLY A 67 32.31 24.90 50.67
N LYS A 68 33.39 24.46 51.32
CA LYS A 68 33.84 23.07 51.56
C LYS A 68 32.93 22.31 52.54
N ASN A 69 32.81 20.96 52.45
CA ASN A 69 33.50 19.95 53.29
C ASN A 69 32.84 18.54 53.26
N THR A 70 33.68 17.48 53.15
CA THR A 70 33.65 16.13 53.82
C THR A 70 32.33 15.31 53.88
N SER A 71 32.22 14.00 53.64
CA SER A 71 33.08 12.84 53.98
C SER A 71 32.43 11.51 53.51
N HIS A 72 33.27 10.46 53.39
CA HIS A 72 32.98 9.01 53.49
C HIS A 72 32.60 8.17 52.23
N LEU A 73 33.66 7.56 51.69
CA LEU A 73 33.82 6.24 51.03
C LEU A 73 33.19 5.06 51.86
N PRO A 74 32.90 3.86 51.29
CA PRO A 74 33.93 3.01 50.67
C PRO A 74 33.57 2.16 49.43
N GLU A 75 34.65 1.88 48.68
CA GLU A 75 34.79 0.94 47.56
C GLU A 75 34.68 -0.54 47.98
N ARG A 76 34.33 -1.39 47.00
CA ARG A 76 34.70 -2.82 46.95
C ARG A 76 34.87 -3.33 45.50
N PRO A 77 35.62 -4.44 45.29
CA PRO A 77 36.65 -4.53 44.26
C PRO A 77 36.41 -5.60 43.17
N HIS A 78 37.24 -5.57 42.13
CA HIS A 78 37.45 -6.67 41.17
C HIS A 78 38.24 -7.84 41.77
N PRO A 79 38.08 -9.06 41.21
CA PRO A 79 39.28 -9.84 40.91
C PRO A 79 39.26 -10.62 39.57
N THR A 80 40.47 -10.65 39.01
CA THR A 80 41.18 -11.59 38.12
C THR A 80 40.68 -13.03 37.95
N THR A 81 40.89 -13.58 36.74
CA THR A 81 40.95 -15.03 36.45
C THR A 81 42.25 -15.41 35.74
N THR A 82 42.91 -16.44 36.27
CA THR A 82 44.05 -17.17 35.69
C THR A 82 43.61 -18.61 35.41
N ASN A 83 44.02 -19.15 34.26
CA ASN A 83 43.74 -20.49 33.72
C ASN A 83 44.19 -21.67 34.60
N VAL A 84 43.42 -22.77 34.65
CA VAL A 84 43.92 -24.16 34.77
C VAL A 84 42.89 -25.15 34.17
N ILE A 85 43.36 -26.10 33.33
CA ILE A 85 42.67 -27.35 32.94
C ILE A 85 43.18 -28.49 33.84
N PRO A 86 42.34 -29.45 34.25
CA PRO A 86 42.75 -30.86 34.13
C PRO A 86 41.63 -31.80 33.66
N ALA A 87 42.06 -32.99 33.22
CA ALA A 87 41.30 -34.02 32.53
C ALA A 87 40.62 -35.07 33.45
N GLY A 88 39.53 -35.67 32.93
CA GLY A 88 39.17 -37.10 33.07
C GLY A 88 38.27 -37.53 34.24
N ASN A 89 37.02 -37.95 33.96
CA ASN A 89 36.61 -39.37 34.05
C ASN A 89 35.14 -39.61 33.62
N ALA A 90 34.90 -40.84 33.14
CA ALA A 90 33.67 -41.34 32.53
C ALA A 90 32.48 -41.49 33.49
N GLY A 91 31.25 -41.33 32.96
CA GLY A 91 30.00 -41.66 33.62
C GLY A 91 28.81 -41.55 32.67
N THR A 92 28.28 -42.69 32.26
CA THR A 92 27.09 -42.91 31.41
C THR A 92 25.84 -42.16 31.87
N ARG A 93 25.21 -41.34 31.00
CA ARG A 93 23.80 -40.94 31.11
C ARG A 93 23.12 -40.82 29.73
N SER A 94 21.89 -41.31 29.69
CA SER A 94 20.91 -41.48 28.60
C SER A 94 20.60 -40.21 27.79
N PRO A 95 20.03 -40.31 26.57
CA PRO A 95 19.88 -39.18 25.67
C PRO A 95 18.74 -38.25 26.14
N GLY A 96 19.12 -37.11 26.70
CA GLY A 96 18.23 -35.98 26.94
C GLY A 96 17.97 -35.22 25.64
N MET A 97 16.71 -34.86 25.42
CA MET A 97 16.23 -34.03 24.32
C MET A 97 17.11 -32.79 24.16
N ALA A 98 17.61 -32.56 22.95
CA ALA A 98 18.33 -31.34 22.61
C ALA A 98 17.38 -30.14 22.78
N GLU A 99 17.65 -29.30 23.76
CA GLU A 99 17.06 -27.96 23.84
C GLU A 99 17.40 -27.21 22.55
N ALA A 100 16.37 -26.87 21.78
CA ALA A 100 16.50 -26.07 20.58
C ALA A 100 17.01 -24.67 20.98
N ASN A 101 18.28 -24.41 20.67
CA ASN A 101 18.97 -23.13 20.82
C ASN A 101 18.18 -22.01 20.11
N THR A 102 17.26 -21.37 20.84
CA THR A 102 16.51 -20.21 20.34
C THR A 102 17.35 -18.97 20.63
N PRO A 103 17.71 -18.14 19.64
CA PRO A 103 18.56 -16.98 19.86
C PRO A 103 17.89 -16.00 20.85
N PRO A 104 18.67 -15.33 21.72
CA PRO A 104 18.17 -14.61 22.91
C PRO A 104 17.26 -13.39 22.63
N ASN A 105 17.02 -13.05 21.36
CA ASN A 105 16.17 -11.94 20.91
C ASN A 105 15.02 -12.36 19.97
N ALA A 106 14.76 -13.66 19.75
CA ALA A 106 13.62 -14.06 18.92
C ALA A 106 12.28 -13.82 19.65
N PRO A 107 11.25 -13.25 18.98
CA PRO A 107 9.92 -13.10 19.55
C PRO A 107 9.34 -14.47 19.83
N ALA A 108 8.67 -14.58 20.97
CA ALA A 108 7.82 -15.73 21.23
C ALA A 108 6.75 -15.83 20.13
N LYS A 109 6.42 -17.04 19.69
CA LYS A 109 5.39 -17.27 18.68
C LYS A 109 4.27 -18.08 19.31
N LEU A 110 3.05 -17.55 19.30
CA LEU A 110 1.87 -18.26 19.77
C LEU A 110 1.00 -18.63 18.57
N LEU A 111 0.57 -19.88 18.52
CA LEU A 111 -0.32 -20.40 17.50
C LEU A 111 -1.73 -20.51 18.06
N VAL A 112 -2.71 -19.94 17.37
CA VAL A 112 -4.10 -19.85 17.84
C VAL A 112 -5.05 -20.36 16.78
N ALA A 113 -5.78 -21.43 17.09
CA ALA A 113 -6.93 -21.83 16.30
C ALA A 113 -8.13 -20.97 16.69
N ALA A 114 -8.74 -20.27 15.74
CA ALA A 114 -9.95 -19.46 15.96
C ALA A 114 -11.21 -20.19 15.49
N ARG A 115 -12.38 -19.75 15.97
CA ARG A 115 -13.70 -20.27 15.53
C ARG A 115 -13.92 -21.75 15.83
N CYS A 116 -13.28 -22.29 16.87
CA CYS A 116 -13.43 -23.70 17.26
C CYS A 116 -14.86 -24.07 17.69
N ASP A 117 -15.71 -23.08 17.97
CA ASP A 117 -17.13 -23.21 18.26
C ASP A 117 -17.99 -23.66 17.06
N ARG A 118 -17.47 -23.57 15.82
CA ARG A 118 -18.18 -24.03 14.60
C ARG A 118 -17.80 -25.44 14.15
N GLY A 119 -16.80 -26.06 14.81
CA GLY A 119 -16.27 -27.37 14.44
C GLY A 119 -14.87 -27.57 14.99
N GLY A 120 -14.55 -28.81 15.39
CA GLY A 120 -13.28 -29.16 16.01
C GLY A 120 -12.11 -29.18 15.02
N ILE A 121 -10.91 -29.37 15.57
CA ILE A 121 -9.67 -29.47 14.79
C ILE A 121 -9.66 -30.78 13.99
N THR A 122 -9.49 -30.70 12.68
CA THR A 122 -9.46 -31.86 11.76
C THR A 122 -8.08 -32.52 11.65
N ILE A 123 -7.05 -31.91 12.24
CA ILE A 123 -5.65 -32.34 12.18
C ILE A 123 -5.23 -33.06 13.46
N SER A 124 -4.42 -34.11 13.32
CA SER A 124 -3.91 -34.89 14.46
C SER A 124 -2.95 -34.08 15.33
N ARG A 125 -3.03 -34.31 16.65
CA ARG A 125 -2.18 -33.67 17.66
C ARG A 125 -0.67 -33.84 17.39
N ARG A 126 -0.27 -35.02 16.91
CA ARG A 126 1.12 -35.33 16.52
C ARG A 126 1.65 -34.38 15.44
N ARG A 127 0.84 -34.07 14.43
CA ARG A 127 1.23 -33.19 13.32
C ARG A 127 1.38 -31.73 13.77
N PHE A 128 0.61 -31.31 14.78
CA PHE A 128 0.80 -30.00 15.42
C PHE A 128 2.08 -29.95 16.25
N GLU A 129 2.36 -30.98 17.04
CA GLU A 129 3.57 -31.05 17.87
C GLU A 129 4.85 -31.02 17.01
N GLU A 130 4.87 -31.76 15.90
CA GLU A 130 5.96 -31.71 14.90
C GLU A 130 6.09 -30.30 14.29
N PHE A 131 4.99 -29.69 13.85
CA PHE A 131 4.99 -28.34 13.26
C PHE A 131 5.45 -27.26 14.24
N MET A 132 5.07 -27.35 15.52
CA MET A 132 5.48 -26.41 16.57
C MET A 132 6.96 -26.53 16.88
N ALA A 133 7.47 -27.77 17.01
CA ALA A 133 8.87 -28.05 17.32
C ALA A 133 9.80 -27.59 16.19
N GLU A 134 9.46 -27.87 14.92
CA GLU A 134 10.25 -27.46 13.76
C GLU A 134 10.40 -25.93 13.62
N ARG A 135 9.46 -25.16 14.19
CA ARG A 135 9.33 -23.72 13.90
C ARG A 135 9.47 -22.80 15.12
N GLY A 136 9.76 -23.38 16.29
CA GLY A 136 9.95 -22.64 17.55
C GLY A 136 8.68 -21.91 17.99
N ILE A 137 7.52 -22.58 17.89
CA ILE A 137 6.26 -22.06 18.41
C ILE A 137 6.19 -22.37 19.90
N ALA A 138 6.00 -21.34 20.72
CA ALA A 138 6.06 -21.41 22.17
C ALA A 138 4.79 -22.03 22.78
N GLU A 139 3.63 -21.81 22.17
CA GLU A 139 2.35 -22.28 22.72
C GLU A 139 1.29 -22.41 21.62
N PHE A 140 0.36 -23.35 21.80
CA PHE A 140 -0.81 -23.55 20.96
C PHE A 140 -2.10 -23.41 21.78
N LEU A 141 -3.03 -22.59 21.30
CA LEU A 141 -4.25 -22.20 21.99
C LEU A 141 -5.46 -22.35 21.06
N LEU A 142 -6.63 -22.62 21.63
CA LEU A 142 -7.91 -22.71 20.92
C LEU A 142 -8.80 -21.58 21.37
N THR A 143 -9.54 -20.97 20.45
CA THR A 143 -10.47 -19.87 20.76
C THR A 143 -11.82 -20.05 20.07
N GLY A 144 -12.90 -19.78 20.80
CA GLY A 144 -14.27 -19.79 20.30
C GLY A 144 -14.81 -18.37 20.12
N ALA A 145 -15.18 -17.99 18.90
CA ALA A 145 -15.59 -16.62 18.59
C ALA A 145 -16.97 -16.28 19.15
N LYS A 146 -17.91 -17.23 19.13
CA LYS A 146 -19.27 -17.05 19.69
C LYS A 146 -19.34 -17.30 21.19
N THR A 147 -18.53 -18.23 21.71
CA THR A 147 -18.58 -18.68 23.11
C THR A 147 -17.61 -17.94 24.02
N GLY A 148 -16.57 -17.30 23.47
CA GLY A 148 -15.51 -16.65 24.23
C GLY A 148 -14.52 -17.63 24.88
N GLU A 149 -14.67 -18.93 24.65
CA GLU A 149 -13.78 -19.97 25.19
C GLU A 149 -12.34 -19.76 24.72
N GLY A 150 -11.36 -19.89 25.62
CA GLY A 150 -9.93 -19.78 25.29
C GLY A 150 -9.39 -18.36 25.15
N CYS A 151 -10.26 -17.33 25.17
CA CYS A 151 -9.85 -15.93 24.99
C CYS A 151 -9.08 -15.36 26.20
N GLU A 152 -9.44 -15.73 27.43
CA GLU A 152 -8.71 -15.30 28.63
C GLU A 152 -7.37 -16.02 28.78
N GLU A 153 -7.31 -17.31 28.41
CA GLU A 153 -6.08 -18.08 28.31
C GLU A 153 -5.13 -17.46 27.29
N LEU A 154 -5.67 -17.06 26.12
CA LEU A 154 -4.91 -16.35 25.11
C LEU A 154 -4.37 -15.00 25.61
N LYS A 155 -5.21 -14.20 26.26
CA LYS A 155 -4.80 -12.91 26.83
C LYS A 155 -3.68 -13.09 27.87
N THR A 156 -3.80 -14.10 28.73
CA THR A 156 -2.79 -14.45 29.73
C THR A 156 -1.48 -14.90 29.07
N ALA A 157 -1.56 -15.75 28.03
CA ALA A 157 -0.40 -16.19 27.28
C ALA A 157 0.32 -15.01 26.59
N ILE A 158 -0.43 -14.10 25.96
CA ILE A 158 0.12 -12.88 25.35
C ILE A 158 0.90 -12.06 26.40
N ALA A 159 0.29 -11.78 27.56
CA ALA A 159 0.94 -10.98 28.61
C ALA A 159 2.21 -11.64 29.15
N ARG A 160 2.22 -12.96 29.30
CA ARG A 160 3.35 -13.74 29.82
C ARG A 160 4.55 -13.78 28.86
N HIS A 161 4.29 -13.83 27.56
CA HIS A 161 5.34 -14.00 26.55
C HIS A 161 5.92 -12.67 26.03
N ILE A 162 5.38 -11.51 26.44
CA ILE A 162 5.98 -10.21 26.16
C ILE A 162 7.13 -9.94 27.16
N PRO A 163 8.37 -9.68 26.71
CA PRO A 163 9.52 -9.42 27.58
C PRO A 163 9.52 -7.95 28.07
N TRP A 164 8.58 -7.61 28.95
CA TRP A 164 8.38 -6.25 29.48
C TRP A 164 9.67 -5.60 30.00
N ASP A 165 10.55 -6.38 30.63
CA ASP A 165 11.80 -5.89 31.24
C ASP A 165 12.89 -5.49 30.21
N ARG A 166 12.76 -5.96 28.96
CA ARG A 166 13.77 -5.75 27.91
C ARG A 166 13.32 -4.79 26.82
N LEU A 167 12.04 -4.42 26.82
CA LEU A 167 11.50 -3.50 25.82
C LEU A 167 11.97 -2.07 26.11
N PRO A 168 12.45 -1.33 25.10
CA PRO A 168 12.73 0.09 25.27
C PRO A 168 11.43 0.80 25.66
N TRP A 169 11.49 1.58 26.73
CA TRP A 169 10.35 2.39 27.16
C TRP A 169 10.52 3.81 26.62
N THR A 170 9.41 4.42 26.21
CA THR A 170 9.39 5.83 25.80
C THR A 170 8.56 6.61 26.82
N ALA A 171 9.08 7.74 27.30
CA ALA A 171 8.34 8.64 28.18
C ALA A 171 7.31 9.41 27.34
N THR A 172 6.04 9.03 27.43
CA THR A 172 4.95 9.75 26.77
C THR A 172 4.52 10.94 27.62
N SER A 173 4.33 12.11 27.01
CA SER A 173 3.82 13.28 27.74
C SER A 173 2.41 13.01 28.28
N ARG A 174 2.03 13.72 29.34
CA ARG A 174 0.69 13.62 29.92
C ARG A 174 -0.39 13.94 28.89
N LEU A 175 -0.24 15.05 28.16
CA LEU A 175 -1.16 15.48 27.11
C LEU A 175 -1.34 14.42 26.03
N PHE A 176 -0.24 13.79 25.58
CA PHE A 176 -0.33 12.72 24.58
C PHE A 176 -1.18 11.56 25.09
N LYS A 177 -0.96 11.12 26.33
CA LYS A 177 -1.72 10.02 26.93
C LYS A 177 -3.20 10.38 27.01
N GLU A 178 -3.53 11.57 27.51
CA GLU A 178 -4.90 12.05 27.61
C GLU A 178 -5.59 12.15 26.24
N LEU A 179 -4.88 12.67 25.22
CA LEU A 179 -5.39 12.76 23.86
C LEU A 179 -5.60 11.37 23.23
N LYS A 180 -4.65 10.46 23.41
CA LYS A 180 -4.75 9.07 22.95
C LYS A 180 -5.95 8.37 23.57
N ASP A 181 -6.10 8.47 24.89
CA ASP A 181 -7.21 7.85 25.63
C ASP A 181 -8.56 8.47 25.20
N ALA A 182 -8.61 9.77 24.92
CA ALA A 182 -9.79 10.43 24.39
C ALA A 182 -10.14 9.98 22.97
N ILE A 183 -9.16 9.85 22.07
CA ILE A 183 -9.38 9.34 20.70
C ILE A 183 -9.89 7.89 20.75
N LEU A 184 -9.30 7.03 21.60
CA LEU A 184 -9.75 5.65 21.76
C LEU A 184 -11.22 5.57 22.21
N ARG A 185 -11.65 6.41 23.14
CA ARG A 185 -13.08 6.49 23.53
C ARG A 185 -13.99 6.90 22.37
N LEU A 186 -13.51 7.75 21.46
CA LEU A 186 -14.25 8.13 20.27
C LEU A 186 -14.30 7.00 19.23
N THR A 187 -13.28 6.14 19.15
CA THR A 187 -13.32 4.94 18.29
C THR A 187 -14.36 3.92 18.74
N GLU A 188 -14.64 3.86 20.05
CA GLU A 188 -15.66 2.97 20.64
C GLU A 188 -17.09 3.53 20.49
N ALA A 189 -17.25 4.80 20.11
CA ALA A 189 -18.54 5.42 19.87
C ALA A 189 -19.11 5.03 18.49
N ASP A 190 -20.41 5.26 18.27
CA ASP A 190 -21.09 4.99 16.99
C ASP A 190 -20.79 6.05 15.92
N THR A 191 -19.55 6.55 15.87
CA THR A 191 -19.05 7.50 14.88
C THR A 191 -17.84 6.89 14.17
N PRO A 192 -18.06 6.17 13.05
CA PRO A 192 -16.97 5.47 12.36
C PRO A 192 -16.05 6.42 11.60
N LEU A 193 -16.58 7.55 11.13
CA LEU A 193 -15.85 8.56 10.37
C LEU A 193 -16.08 9.95 11.00
N ALA A 194 -15.03 10.77 11.07
CA ALA A 194 -15.13 12.16 11.52
C ALA A 194 -14.19 13.06 10.71
N ARG A 195 -14.53 14.33 10.55
CA ARG A 195 -13.57 15.33 10.05
C ARG A 195 -12.62 15.74 11.15
N LEU A 196 -11.39 16.15 10.82
CA LEU A 196 -10.42 16.58 11.81
C LEU A 196 -10.90 17.81 12.60
N SER A 197 -11.61 18.74 11.95
CA SER A 197 -12.20 19.91 12.61
C SER A 197 -13.25 19.52 13.64
N GLU A 198 -14.11 18.58 13.31
CA GLU A 198 -15.12 18.02 14.20
C GLU A 198 -14.49 17.20 15.33
N LEU A 199 -13.52 16.34 15.00
CA LEU A 199 -12.75 15.56 15.95
C LEU A 199 -12.06 16.47 16.96
N ARG A 200 -11.43 17.56 16.51
CA ARG A 200 -10.84 18.58 17.39
C ARG A 200 -11.88 19.19 18.32
N GLN A 201 -13.06 19.56 17.83
CA GLN A 201 -14.13 20.12 18.68
C GLN A 201 -14.57 19.11 19.75
N ARG A 202 -14.79 17.84 19.37
CA ARG A 202 -15.15 16.76 20.30
C ARG A 202 -14.05 16.53 21.34
N LEU A 203 -12.78 16.50 20.92
CA LEU A 203 -11.63 16.36 21.82
C LEU A 203 -11.49 17.54 22.77
N GLN A 204 -11.72 18.77 22.30
CA GLN A 204 -11.68 19.98 23.12
C GLN A 204 -12.78 19.98 24.21
N LEU A 205 -13.95 19.38 23.92
CA LEU A 205 -15.02 19.19 24.91
C LEU A 205 -14.66 18.11 25.94
N LEU A 206 -13.96 17.05 25.53
CA LEU A 206 -13.50 15.99 26.43
C LEU A 206 -12.31 16.43 27.31
N LEU A 207 -11.49 17.34 26.80
CA LEU A 207 -10.29 17.88 27.45
C LEU A 207 -10.37 19.41 27.57
N PRO A 208 -11.32 19.96 28.35
CA PRO A 208 -11.59 21.40 28.41
C PRO A 208 -10.44 22.23 29.00
N GLY A 209 -9.52 21.61 29.74
CA GLY A 209 -8.36 22.27 30.33
C GLY A 209 -7.13 22.35 29.41
N GLU A 210 -7.17 21.69 28.26
CA GLU A 210 -6.03 21.59 27.34
C GLU A 210 -6.29 22.44 26.10
N THR A 211 -5.26 23.10 25.56
CA THR A 211 -5.36 23.81 24.28
C THR A 211 -4.81 22.91 23.19
N LEU A 212 -5.70 22.32 22.39
CA LEU A 212 -5.30 21.31 21.41
C LEU A 212 -4.92 21.96 20.07
N ALA A 213 -3.62 21.96 19.75
CA ALA A 213 -3.16 22.35 18.42
C ALA A 213 -3.44 21.23 17.41
N GLU A 214 -3.75 21.61 16.17
CA GLU A 214 -4.03 20.62 15.11
C GLU A 214 -2.83 19.70 14.85
N ALA A 215 -1.60 20.24 14.92
CA ALA A 215 -0.37 19.47 14.76
C ALA A 215 -0.23 18.36 15.81
N GLU A 216 -0.66 18.60 17.05
CA GLU A 216 -0.61 17.61 18.12
C GLU A 216 -1.61 16.47 17.87
N ILE A 217 -2.83 16.81 17.45
CA ILE A 217 -3.85 15.82 17.08
C ILE A 217 -3.35 14.95 15.93
N ARG A 218 -2.81 15.57 14.86
CA ARG A 218 -2.25 14.84 13.72
C ARG A 218 -1.10 13.93 14.12
N ALA A 219 -0.23 14.35 15.04
CA ALA A 219 0.87 13.53 15.55
C ALA A 219 0.37 12.28 16.30
N VAL A 220 -0.61 12.44 17.20
CA VAL A 220 -1.21 11.31 17.94
C VAL A 220 -1.96 10.37 16.99
N MET A 221 -2.73 10.92 16.05
CA MET A 221 -3.44 10.15 15.04
C MET A 221 -2.49 9.36 14.15
N GLY A 222 -1.36 9.94 13.73
CA GLY A 222 -0.34 9.24 12.95
C GLY A 222 0.24 8.03 13.70
N LEU A 223 0.44 8.14 15.01
CA LEU A 223 0.90 7.03 15.84
C LEU A 223 -0.16 5.92 15.98
N LEU A 224 -1.41 6.29 16.21
CA LEU A 224 -2.53 5.34 16.24
C LEU A 224 -2.76 4.67 14.88
N GLN A 225 -2.54 5.40 13.79
CA GLN A 225 -2.61 4.86 12.44
C GLN A 225 -1.52 3.83 12.16
N ASN A 226 -0.29 4.06 12.64
CA ASN A 226 0.77 3.06 12.54
C ASN A 226 0.44 1.76 13.30
N GLN A 227 -0.44 1.83 14.29
CA GLN A 227 -0.97 0.68 15.03
C GLN A 227 -2.24 0.08 14.40
N GLY A 228 -2.76 0.68 13.33
CA GLY A 228 -3.98 0.25 12.64
C GLY A 228 -5.29 0.57 13.38
N ILE A 229 -5.25 1.41 14.40
CA ILE A 229 -6.41 1.75 15.25
C ILE A 229 -7.30 2.78 14.57
N VAL A 230 -6.71 3.76 13.90
CA VAL A 230 -7.41 4.78 13.11
C VAL A 230 -6.76 4.92 11.75
N GLN A 231 -7.41 5.56 10.79
CA GLN A 231 -6.82 5.85 9.49
C GLN A 231 -7.19 7.25 9.04
N MET A 232 -6.19 8.11 8.84
CA MET A 232 -6.37 9.36 8.13
C MET A 232 -6.60 9.06 6.66
N LEU A 233 -7.69 9.59 6.12
CA LEU A 233 -7.94 9.55 4.69
C LEU A 233 -7.06 10.60 4.02
N GLY A 234 -6.48 10.27 2.86
CA GLY A 234 -5.62 11.20 2.13
C GLY A 234 -6.39 12.34 1.44
N PHE A 235 -7.64 12.58 1.80
CA PHE A 235 -8.48 13.66 1.31
C PHE A 235 -9.47 14.11 2.38
N GLY A 236 -9.85 15.40 2.32
CA GLY A 236 -10.97 15.99 3.05
C GLY A 236 -10.78 16.10 4.56
N ASP A 237 -9.54 15.90 5.04
CA ASP A 237 -9.18 15.83 6.46
C ASP A 237 -10.07 14.89 7.26
N PHE A 238 -10.47 13.77 6.65
CA PHE A 238 -11.25 12.75 7.32
C PHE A 238 -10.37 11.77 8.10
N ALA A 239 -10.89 11.39 9.26
CA ALA A 239 -10.38 10.40 10.18
C ALA A 239 -11.36 9.23 10.21
N LEU A 240 -10.95 8.07 9.71
CA LEU A 240 -11.66 6.83 9.91
C LEU A 240 -11.28 6.27 11.30
N LEU A 241 -12.20 6.42 12.25
CA LEU A 241 -12.03 6.00 13.64
C LEU A 241 -12.23 4.50 13.82
N GLN A 242 -12.87 3.85 12.84
CA GLN A 242 -13.09 2.40 12.79
C GLN A 242 -12.64 1.85 11.42
N PRO A 243 -11.32 1.60 11.21
CA PRO A 243 -10.77 1.11 9.94
C PRO A 243 -11.37 -0.21 9.44
N GLU A 244 -12.01 -0.98 10.32
CA GLU A 244 -12.71 -2.22 9.99
C GLU A 244 -13.81 -2.01 8.95
N TRP A 245 -14.39 -0.82 8.85
CA TRP A 245 -15.39 -0.49 7.83
C TRP A 245 -14.83 -0.58 6.42
N ILE A 246 -13.60 -0.09 6.17
CA ILE A 246 -12.95 -0.27 4.87
C ILE A 246 -12.83 -1.75 4.54
N ASN A 247 -12.42 -2.59 5.50
CA ASN A 247 -12.24 -4.02 5.27
C ASN A 247 -13.57 -4.72 4.95
N ARG A 248 -14.66 -4.32 5.63
CA ARG A 248 -16.01 -4.86 5.37
C ARG A 248 -16.46 -4.52 3.94
N TYR A 249 -16.42 -3.24 3.56
CA TYR A 249 -16.79 -2.82 2.20
C TYR A 249 -15.87 -3.42 1.14
N ALA A 250 -14.57 -3.48 1.39
CA ALA A 250 -13.61 -4.10 0.48
C ALA A 250 -13.94 -5.59 0.25
N SER A 251 -14.37 -6.31 1.29
CA SER A 251 -14.79 -7.70 1.15
C SER A 251 -16.02 -7.88 0.24
N VAL A 252 -16.89 -6.87 0.16
CA VAL A 252 -18.04 -6.85 -0.77
C VAL A 252 -17.55 -6.67 -2.20
N VAL A 253 -16.69 -5.68 -2.45
CA VAL A 253 -16.10 -5.43 -3.79
C VAL A 253 -15.31 -6.64 -4.27
N VAL A 254 -14.47 -7.22 -3.41
CA VAL A 254 -13.70 -8.44 -3.74
C VAL A 254 -14.63 -9.61 -4.06
N ARG A 255 -15.74 -9.76 -3.34
CA ARG A 255 -16.74 -10.79 -3.64
C ARG A 255 -17.37 -10.55 -5.01
N MET A 256 -17.78 -9.32 -5.33
CA MET A 256 -18.34 -8.97 -6.63
C MET A 256 -17.33 -9.24 -7.76
N ALA A 257 -16.06 -8.85 -7.57
CA ALA A 257 -14.99 -9.15 -8.52
C ALA A 257 -14.84 -10.67 -8.76
N ARG A 258 -14.91 -11.45 -7.68
CA ARG A 258 -14.84 -12.92 -7.75
C ARG A 258 -16.06 -13.50 -8.44
N GLU A 259 -17.27 -13.12 -8.04
CA GLU A 259 -18.55 -13.67 -8.52
C GLU A 259 -18.94 -13.15 -9.91
N HIS A 260 -18.17 -12.22 -10.50
CA HIS A 260 -18.39 -11.70 -11.85
C HIS A 260 -18.57 -12.85 -12.87
N THR A 261 -19.63 -12.76 -13.68
CA THR A 261 -20.07 -13.82 -14.62
C THR A 261 -18.99 -14.25 -15.58
N ASP A 262 -18.19 -13.29 -16.02
CA ASP A 262 -17.11 -13.52 -16.97
C ASP A 262 -15.80 -14.00 -16.34
N GLU A 263 -15.73 -14.16 -15.01
CA GLU A 263 -14.52 -14.63 -14.30
C GLU A 263 -13.29 -13.71 -14.46
N MET A 264 -13.52 -12.44 -14.81
CA MET A 264 -12.48 -11.47 -15.13
C MET A 264 -12.02 -10.64 -13.92
N GLY A 265 -12.49 -10.89 -12.71
CA GLY A 265 -12.03 -10.12 -11.55
C GLY A 265 -12.29 -8.61 -11.67
N VAL A 266 -13.34 -8.19 -12.38
CA VAL A 266 -13.64 -6.78 -12.66
C VAL A 266 -14.86 -6.31 -11.89
N VAL A 267 -14.86 -5.02 -11.52
CA VAL A 267 -16.02 -4.34 -10.92
C VAL A 267 -16.14 -2.94 -11.54
N PRO A 268 -17.34 -2.49 -11.95
CA PRO A 268 -17.55 -1.12 -12.38
C PRO A 268 -17.21 -0.12 -11.26
N GLU A 269 -16.38 0.88 -11.55
CA GLU A 269 -15.96 1.87 -10.57
C GLU A 269 -17.13 2.74 -10.10
N ASP A 270 -17.99 3.14 -11.04
CA ASP A 270 -19.19 3.93 -10.78
C ASP A 270 -20.15 3.21 -9.82
N ALA A 271 -20.40 1.91 -10.00
CA ALA A 271 -21.19 1.10 -9.08
C ALA A 271 -20.56 1.06 -7.68
N VAL A 272 -19.23 0.95 -7.59
CA VAL A 272 -18.51 1.01 -6.30
C VAL A 272 -18.68 2.37 -5.64
N LEU A 273 -18.51 3.46 -6.38
CA LEU A 273 -18.61 4.82 -5.83
C LEU A 273 -20.04 5.23 -5.51
N ALA A 274 -21.03 4.74 -6.24
CA ALA A 274 -22.45 4.93 -5.97
C ALA A 274 -22.96 4.07 -4.80
N GLY A 275 -22.17 3.08 -4.37
CA GLY A 275 -22.58 2.13 -3.33
C GLY A 275 -23.60 1.11 -3.84
N GLU A 276 -23.67 0.88 -5.14
CA GLU A 276 -24.52 -0.15 -5.79
C GLU A 276 -23.84 -1.52 -5.69
N LEU A 277 -23.63 -1.96 -4.45
CA LEU A 277 -22.95 -3.21 -4.12
C LEU A 277 -23.93 -4.24 -3.57
N ASP A 278 -23.65 -5.54 -3.77
CA ASP A 278 -24.41 -6.62 -3.13
C ASP A 278 -23.98 -6.77 -1.66
N TYR A 279 -24.56 -5.99 -0.75
CA TYR A 279 -24.22 -6.03 0.68
C TYR A 279 -24.72 -7.29 1.41
N LYS A 280 -25.64 -8.07 0.82
CA LYS A 280 -26.35 -9.15 1.51
C LYS A 280 -26.94 -8.65 2.85
N ALA A 281 -26.49 -9.21 3.98
CA ALA A 281 -26.94 -8.83 5.32
C ALA A 281 -25.97 -7.90 6.08
N MET A 282 -24.99 -7.32 5.39
CA MET A 282 -24.01 -6.43 6.02
C MET A 282 -24.64 -5.07 6.37
N PRO A 283 -24.46 -4.54 7.60
CA PRO A 283 -24.89 -3.19 7.93
C PRO A 283 -24.13 -2.15 7.11
N ARG A 284 -24.79 -1.03 6.78
CA ARG A 284 -24.21 0.08 6.02
C ARG A 284 -24.03 1.30 6.90
N LEU A 285 -23.08 2.15 6.53
CA LEU A 285 -22.97 3.49 7.09
C LEU A 285 -24.12 4.36 6.59
N ASP A 286 -24.29 5.54 7.19
CA ASP A 286 -25.15 6.55 6.59
C ASP A 286 -24.61 6.97 5.21
N GLU A 287 -25.49 7.54 4.38
CA GLU A 287 -25.18 7.85 2.98
C GLU A 287 -23.97 8.79 2.83
N ALA A 288 -23.79 9.75 3.74
CA ALA A 288 -22.70 10.71 3.64
C ALA A 288 -21.34 10.07 3.98
N ASP A 289 -21.29 9.32 5.09
CA ASP A 289 -20.10 8.61 5.53
C ASP A 289 -19.72 7.46 4.58
N GLU A 290 -20.73 6.73 4.08
CA GLU A 290 -20.55 5.66 3.10
C GLU A 290 -19.88 6.18 1.83
N GLN A 291 -20.35 7.31 1.30
CA GLN A 291 -19.77 7.93 0.12
C GLN A 291 -18.29 8.29 0.31
N VAL A 292 -17.90 8.80 1.48
CA VAL A 292 -16.51 9.08 1.78
C VAL A 292 -15.70 7.78 1.90
N LEU A 293 -16.24 6.77 2.58
CA LEU A 293 -15.59 5.47 2.77
C LEU A 293 -15.33 4.75 1.43
N LEU A 294 -16.32 4.71 0.53
CA LEU A 294 -16.23 4.05 -0.77
C LEU A 294 -15.11 4.65 -1.63
N ARG A 295 -14.98 5.98 -1.63
CA ARG A 295 -13.88 6.68 -2.32
C ARG A 295 -12.53 6.36 -1.69
N ALA A 296 -12.44 6.37 -0.37
CA ALA A 296 -11.22 6.01 0.34
C ALA A 296 -10.79 4.58 0.07
N MET A 297 -11.74 3.65 0.00
CA MET A 297 -11.51 2.26 -0.35
C MET A 297 -11.03 2.11 -1.80
N ALA A 298 -11.75 2.69 -2.78
CA ALA A 298 -11.36 2.64 -4.20
C ALA A 298 -9.94 3.20 -4.40
N ARG A 299 -9.64 4.34 -3.78
CA ARG A 299 -8.30 4.91 -3.74
C ARG A 299 -7.27 3.97 -3.10
N THR A 300 -7.61 3.33 -1.98
CA THR A 300 -6.69 2.39 -1.32
C THR A 300 -6.32 1.22 -2.22
N PHE A 301 -7.24 0.74 -3.07
CA PHE A 301 -6.92 -0.29 -4.05
C PHE A 301 -5.89 0.19 -5.10
N LEU A 302 -6.03 1.42 -5.59
CA LEU A 302 -5.10 2.01 -6.57
C LEU A 302 -3.75 2.36 -5.94
N ASP A 303 -3.74 3.04 -4.80
CA ASP A 303 -2.51 3.45 -4.07
C ASP A 303 -1.66 2.24 -3.68
N ARG A 304 -2.30 1.11 -3.35
CA ARG A 304 -1.61 -0.14 -3.03
C ARG A 304 -1.30 -1.00 -4.25
N SER A 305 -1.61 -0.53 -5.46
CA SER A 305 -1.42 -1.27 -6.72
C SER A 305 -2.11 -2.64 -6.72
N LEU A 306 -3.31 -2.72 -6.15
CA LEU A 306 -4.11 -3.96 -6.07
C LEU A 306 -5.05 -4.13 -7.28
N CYS A 307 -5.38 -3.03 -7.96
CA CYS A 307 -6.17 -3.04 -9.19
C CYS A 307 -5.63 -2.05 -10.24
N ILE A 308 -6.08 -2.25 -11.48
CA ILE A 308 -5.90 -1.33 -12.61
C ILE A 308 -7.22 -0.58 -12.78
N LEU A 309 -7.14 0.73 -13.05
CA LEU A 309 -8.29 1.51 -13.49
C LEU A 309 -8.32 1.50 -15.02
N GLU A 310 -9.21 0.70 -15.60
CA GLU A 310 -9.33 0.54 -17.05
C GLU A 310 -10.47 1.40 -17.59
N LYS A 311 -10.13 2.34 -18.48
CA LYS A 311 -11.09 3.28 -19.09
C LYS A 311 -11.72 2.60 -20.30
N THR A 312 -13.02 2.31 -20.25
CA THR A 312 -13.78 1.68 -21.35
C THR A 312 -14.85 2.63 -21.90
N ALA A 313 -15.47 2.27 -23.03
CA ALA A 313 -16.57 3.05 -23.60
C ALA A 313 -17.84 3.03 -22.72
N GLU A 314 -17.99 2.04 -21.84
CA GLU A 314 -19.15 1.87 -20.96
C GLU A 314 -18.91 2.49 -19.57
N GLY A 315 -17.68 2.93 -19.30
CA GLY A 315 -17.28 3.49 -18.00
C GLY A 315 -15.92 2.96 -17.53
N ASN A 316 -15.53 3.35 -16.33
CA ASN A 316 -14.30 2.89 -15.71
C ASN A 316 -14.50 1.54 -15.01
N LEU A 317 -13.53 0.64 -15.16
CA LEU A 317 -13.53 -0.67 -14.51
C LEU A 317 -12.33 -0.78 -13.55
N LEU A 318 -12.58 -1.26 -12.34
CA LEU A 318 -11.55 -1.72 -11.43
C LEU A 318 -11.22 -3.18 -11.74
N VAL A 319 -10.03 -3.42 -12.27
CA VAL A 319 -9.56 -4.74 -12.71
C VAL A 319 -8.59 -5.29 -11.67
N PHE A 320 -8.93 -6.40 -11.01
CA PHE A 320 -8.12 -7.00 -9.95
C PHE A 320 -7.39 -8.27 -10.45
N PRO A 321 -6.08 -8.21 -10.76
CA PRO A 321 -5.37 -9.33 -11.37
C PRO A 321 -5.42 -10.63 -10.56
N SER A 322 -5.42 -10.53 -9.23
CA SER A 322 -5.45 -11.70 -8.34
C SER A 322 -6.83 -12.35 -8.19
N TYR A 323 -7.88 -11.80 -8.80
CA TYR A 323 -9.23 -12.38 -8.80
C TYR A 323 -9.69 -12.88 -10.18
N PHE A 324 -8.82 -12.86 -11.19
CA PHE A 324 -9.08 -13.58 -12.44
C PHE A 324 -9.19 -15.09 -12.16
N ARG A 325 -10.29 -15.69 -12.62
CA ARG A 325 -10.53 -17.14 -12.47
C ARG A 325 -10.45 -17.91 -13.78
N ARG A 326 -10.45 -17.21 -14.92
CA ARG A 326 -10.25 -17.81 -16.25
C ARG A 326 -8.92 -18.56 -16.29
N ASP A 327 -8.99 -19.86 -16.53
CA ASP A 327 -7.82 -20.65 -16.82
C ASP A 327 -7.24 -20.24 -18.17
N ARG A 328 -5.91 -20.20 -18.23
CA ARG A 328 -5.21 -19.99 -19.50
C ARG A 328 -5.42 -21.22 -20.38
N PRO A 329 -5.91 -21.08 -21.62
CA PRO A 329 -5.99 -22.20 -22.56
C PRO A 329 -4.63 -22.87 -22.74
N GLU A 330 -4.60 -24.20 -22.82
CA GLU A 330 -3.39 -24.96 -23.16
C GLU A 330 -2.90 -24.50 -24.55
N GLN A 331 -1.80 -23.75 -24.58
CA GLN A 331 -1.16 -23.35 -25.82
C GLN A 331 -0.27 -24.49 -26.32
N ALA A 332 -0.52 -24.96 -27.54
CA ALA A 332 0.40 -25.84 -28.24
C ALA A 332 1.75 -25.11 -28.41
N GLY A 333 2.77 -25.58 -27.71
CA GLY A 333 4.09 -24.93 -27.67
C GLY A 333 4.15 -23.73 -26.72
N HIS A 334 3.94 -23.96 -25.42
CA HIS A 334 4.26 -22.98 -24.37
C HIS A 334 5.56 -22.24 -24.71
N PRO A 335 5.62 -20.91 -24.55
CA PRO A 335 6.85 -20.20 -24.84
C PRO A 335 7.97 -20.76 -23.94
N ASN A 336 9.13 -21.00 -24.52
CA ASN A 336 10.30 -21.52 -23.81
C ASN A 336 10.53 -20.67 -22.56
N VAL A 337 10.24 -21.25 -21.38
CA VAL A 337 10.40 -20.58 -20.09
C VAL A 337 11.80 -19.99 -20.05
N PHE A 338 11.92 -18.67 -19.94
CA PHE A 338 13.20 -17.97 -20.04
C PHE A 338 13.87 -17.89 -18.67
N VAL A 339 13.12 -17.49 -17.65
CA VAL A 339 13.58 -17.46 -16.25
C VAL A 339 12.47 -18.02 -15.36
N THR A 340 12.87 -18.72 -14.30
CA THR A 340 11.99 -19.10 -13.20
C THR A 340 12.48 -18.45 -11.91
N TYR A 341 11.59 -17.73 -11.23
CA TYR A 341 11.82 -17.17 -9.91
C TYR A 341 11.13 -18.02 -8.86
N GLY A 342 11.80 -18.41 -7.79
CA GLY A 342 11.15 -18.96 -6.58
C GLY A 342 11.08 -17.88 -5.51
N PHE A 343 9.96 -17.77 -4.77
CA PHE A 343 9.81 -16.79 -3.70
C PHE A 343 8.75 -17.23 -2.67
N SER A 344 8.66 -16.53 -1.54
CA SER A 344 7.61 -16.67 -0.53
C SER A 344 7.12 -15.29 -0.09
N GLY A 345 5.89 -15.19 0.39
CA GLY A 345 5.29 -13.87 0.60
C GLY A 345 3.77 -13.86 0.58
N PRO A 346 3.17 -12.66 0.65
CA PRO A 346 1.77 -12.45 0.30
C PRO A 346 1.62 -12.61 -1.22
N LEU A 347 1.50 -13.86 -1.70
CA LEU A 347 1.59 -14.21 -3.12
C LEU A 347 0.63 -13.41 -4.00
N ASP A 348 -0.62 -13.25 -3.55
CA ASP A 348 -1.66 -12.51 -4.28
C ASP A 348 -1.31 -11.02 -4.41
N GLU A 349 -0.73 -10.42 -3.37
CA GLU A 349 -0.28 -9.02 -3.40
C GLU A 349 0.96 -8.88 -4.29
N ILE A 350 1.93 -9.79 -4.18
CA ILE A 350 3.14 -9.78 -5.01
C ILE A 350 2.77 -9.86 -6.49
N HIS A 351 1.88 -10.78 -6.84
CA HIS A 351 1.40 -10.97 -8.21
C HIS A 351 0.60 -9.74 -8.69
N ALA A 352 -0.41 -9.30 -7.93
CA ALA A 352 -1.23 -8.14 -8.31
C ALA A 352 -0.37 -6.90 -8.53
N THR A 353 0.48 -6.56 -7.55
CA THR A 353 1.32 -5.36 -7.62
C THR A 353 2.32 -5.42 -8.78
N LEU A 354 2.85 -6.60 -9.12
CA LEU A 354 3.74 -6.74 -10.28
C LEU A 354 2.99 -6.46 -11.59
N VAL A 355 1.83 -7.10 -11.76
CA VAL A 355 1.01 -6.97 -12.97
C VAL A 355 0.50 -5.54 -13.14
N VAL A 356 0.02 -4.92 -12.07
CA VAL A 356 -0.43 -3.53 -12.06
C VAL A 356 0.72 -2.62 -12.44
N ARG A 357 1.86 -2.68 -11.74
CA ARG A 357 2.96 -1.74 -12.01
C ARG A 357 3.58 -1.91 -13.41
N LEU A 358 3.66 -3.14 -13.93
CA LEU A 358 4.04 -3.38 -15.33
C LEU A 358 3.07 -2.71 -16.31
N SER A 359 1.76 -2.78 -16.04
CA SER A 359 0.72 -2.14 -16.87
C SER A 359 0.81 -0.61 -16.90
N TYR A 360 1.37 0.00 -15.85
CA TYR A 360 1.61 1.45 -15.77
C TYR A 360 3.03 1.87 -16.18
N SER A 361 3.91 0.94 -16.56
CA SER A 361 5.34 1.22 -16.79
C SER A 361 5.67 1.84 -18.16
N GLU A 362 4.68 2.26 -18.97
CA GLU A 362 4.76 2.78 -20.35
C GLU A 362 5.41 1.85 -21.41
N LEU A 363 6.32 0.97 -21.00
CA LEU A 363 7.06 0.06 -21.88
C LEU A 363 6.30 -1.23 -22.18
N PHE A 364 5.33 -1.59 -21.34
CA PHE A 364 4.55 -2.81 -21.47
C PHE A 364 3.05 -2.48 -21.42
N GLU A 365 2.36 -2.78 -22.52
CA GLU A 365 0.91 -2.65 -22.59
C GLU A 365 0.25 -3.97 -22.16
N LYS A 366 -0.75 -3.91 -21.28
CA LYS A 366 -1.51 -5.10 -20.86
C LYS A 366 -2.18 -5.76 -22.08
N ASP A 367 -1.95 -7.06 -22.30
CA ASP A 367 -2.61 -7.85 -23.36
C ASP A 367 -3.74 -8.68 -22.74
N GLN A 368 -3.40 -9.77 -22.03
CA GLN A 368 -4.36 -10.72 -21.48
C GLN A 368 -4.02 -11.07 -20.04
N LEU A 369 -5.06 -11.17 -19.21
CA LEU A 369 -4.96 -11.59 -17.81
C LEU A 369 -5.67 -12.92 -17.62
N TRP A 370 -5.07 -13.77 -16.79
CA TRP A 370 -5.52 -15.12 -16.48
C TRP A 370 -5.36 -15.38 -14.99
N LYS A 371 -5.89 -16.51 -14.53
CA LYS A 371 -5.59 -17.03 -13.19
C LYS A 371 -4.09 -17.22 -13.03
N ASP A 372 -3.51 -16.48 -12.09
CA ASP A 372 -2.08 -16.48 -11.76
C ASP A 372 -1.15 -16.19 -12.96
N ALA A 373 -1.61 -15.54 -14.04
CA ALA A 373 -0.75 -15.20 -15.19
C ALA A 373 -1.16 -13.91 -15.90
N ALA A 374 -0.18 -13.26 -16.53
CA ALA A 374 -0.39 -12.02 -17.28
C ALA A 374 0.53 -11.97 -18.51
N ASP A 375 -0.06 -11.60 -19.65
CA ASP A 375 0.60 -11.32 -20.92
C ASP A 375 0.59 -9.80 -21.17
N PHE A 376 1.67 -9.32 -21.78
CA PHE A 376 1.89 -7.93 -22.16
C PHE A 376 2.41 -7.83 -23.59
N LYS A 377 2.20 -6.68 -24.22
CA LYS A 377 2.77 -6.28 -25.51
C LYS A 377 3.95 -5.35 -25.29
N THR A 378 5.06 -5.61 -25.97
CA THR A 378 6.20 -4.69 -26.05
C THR A 378 5.92 -3.56 -27.05
N PRO A 379 6.76 -2.51 -27.12
CA PRO A 379 6.61 -1.45 -28.12
C PRO A 379 6.68 -1.97 -29.56
N GLU A 380 7.35 -3.11 -29.78
CA GLU A 380 7.44 -3.80 -31.07
C GLU A 380 6.24 -4.74 -31.34
N GLY A 381 5.23 -4.75 -30.47
CA GLY A 381 4.04 -5.59 -30.57
C GLY A 381 4.25 -7.07 -30.23
N LYS A 382 5.43 -7.44 -29.71
CA LYS A 382 5.76 -8.80 -29.30
C LYS A 382 5.11 -9.16 -27.97
N ARG A 383 4.70 -10.42 -27.80
CA ARG A 383 4.13 -10.89 -26.53
C ARG A 383 5.23 -11.27 -25.54
N VAL A 384 5.09 -10.79 -24.32
CA VAL A 384 5.91 -11.17 -23.16
C VAL A 384 4.98 -11.46 -22.00
N GLY A 385 5.39 -12.28 -21.04
CA GLY A 385 4.50 -12.56 -19.93
C GLY A 385 5.12 -13.30 -18.77
N LEU A 386 4.31 -13.43 -17.74
CA LEU A 386 4.63 -14.14 -16.52
C LEU A 386 3.49 -15.08 -16.14
N ALA A 387 3.81 -16.14 -15.43
CA ALA A 387 2.83 -17.04 -14.82
C ALA A 387 3.36 -17.53 -13.47
N MET A 388 2.51 -17.52 -12.46
CA MET A 388 2.81 -17.94 -11.11
C MET A 388 2.20 -19.33 -10.85
N ARG A 389 2.98 -20.20 -10.23
CA ARG A 389 2.55 -21.50 -9.72
C ARG A 389 2.78 -21.54 -8.23
N ARG A 390 1.70 -21.74 -7.48
CA ARG A 390 1.75 -21.86 -6.02
C ARG A 390 2.40 -23.18 -5.61
N LYS A 391 3.13 -23.13 -4.51
CA LYS A 391 3.79 -24.26 -3.86
C LYS A 391 3.32 -24.33 -2.40
N PRO A 392 3.48 -25.49 -1.73
CA PRO A 392 3.18 -25.62 -0.32
C PRO A 392 3.91 -24.57 0.56
N GLU A 393 3.37 -24.33 1.74
CA GLU A 393 3.91 -23.41 2.76
C GLU A 393 4.01 -21.93 2.33
N GLY A 394 3.12 -21.47 1.43
CA GLY A 394 3.09 -20.08 0.99
C GLY A 394 4.29 -19.66 0.14
N ALA A 395 4.90 -20.63 -0.55
CA ALA A 395 5.90 -20.38 -1.58
C ALA A 395 5.25 -20.37 -2.97
N ALA A 396 5.93 -19.77 -3.94
CA ALA A 396 5.52 -19.82 -5.34
C ALA A 396 6.73 -19.85 -6.26
N GLU A 397 6.50 -20.29 -7.49
CA GLU A 397 7.38 -20.05 -8.62
C GLU A 397 6.70 -19.10 -9.60
N MET A 398 7.43 -18.13 -10.14
CA MET A 398 7.01 -17.32 -11.26
C MET A 398 7.90 -17.59 -12.46
N VAL A 399 7.31 -18.11 -13.51
CA VAL A 399 7.96 -18.28 -14.81
C VAL A 399 7.77 -17.02 -15.63
N VAL A 400 8.83 -16.60 -16.33
CA VAL A 400 8.82 -15.49 -17.29
C VAL A 400 9.17 -16.04 -18.65
N TYR A 401 8.45 -15.58 -19.67
CA TYR A 401 8.55 -16.08 -21.03
C TYR A 401 8.40 -14.96 -22.06
N PHE A 402 8.91 -15.22 -23.26
CA PHE A 402 8.98 -14.26 -24.35
C PHE A 402 8.58 -14.91 -25.67
N GLU A 403 7.92 -14.17 -26.54
CA GLU A 403 7.78 -14.53 -27.94
C GLU A 403 9.15 -14.54 -28.65
N ASN A 404 9.33 -15.44 -29.60
CA ASN A 404 10.53 -15.50 -30.43
C ASN A 404 10.78 -14.16 -31.14
N GLY A 405 12.05 -13.75 -31.19
CA GLY A 405 12.46 -12.48 -31.77
C GLY A 405 12.26 -11.25 -30.87
N THR A 406 11.84 -11.42 -29.61
CA THR A 406 11.87 -10.31 -28.64
C THR A 406 13.32 -9.79 -28.47
N PRO A 407 13.56 -8.47 -28.56
CA PRO A 407 14.90 -7.89 -28.37
C PRO A 407 15.48 -8.19 -26.99
N ASP A 408 16.79 -8.42 -26.93
CA ASP A 408 17.48 -8.79 -25.69
C ASP A 408 17.41 -7.70 -24.62
N ASP A 409 17.47 -6.42 -25.02
CA ASP A 409 17.27 -5.29 -24.10
C ASP A 409 15.88 -5.31 -23.45
N THR A 410 14.84 -5.65 -24.21
CA THR A 410 13.47 -5.76 -23.71
C THR A 410 13.34 -6.95 -22.77
N LYS A 411 13.95 -8.11 -23.11
CA LYS A 411 14.01 -9.28 -22.22
C LYS A 411 14.68 -8.94 -20.89
N VAL A 412 15.88 -8.34 -20.93
CA VAL A 412 16.65 -7.98 -19.72
C VAL A 412 15.87 -6.98 -18.86
N THR A 413 15.23 -5.99 -19.48
CA THR A 413 14.41 -5.01 -18.77
C THR A 413 13.25 -5.68 -18.05
N PHE A 414 12.49 -6.54 -18.73
CA PHE A 414 11.33 -7.24 -18.14
C PHE A 414 11.73 -8.19 -17.01
N ILE A 415 12.77 -9.03 -17.21
CA ILE A 415 13.21 -9.96 -16.15
C ILE A 415 13.81 -9.20 -14.96
N LYS A 416 14.53 -8.09 -15.18
CA LYS A 416 15.12 -7.30 -14.09
C LYS A 416 14.03 -6.55 -13.33
N TYR A 417 13.00 -6.04 -14.01
CA TYR A 417 11.82 -5.48 -13.36
C TYR A 417 11.15 -6.50 -12.42
N ALA A 418 10.84 -7.69 -12.92
CA ALA A 418 10.25 -8.75 -12.10
C ALA A 418 11.16 -9.14 -10.93
N HIS A 419 12.47 -9.23 -11.15
CA HIS A 419 13.42 -9.57 -10.09
C HIS A 419 13.48 -8.53 -8.97
N GLU A 420 13.62 -7.25 -9.30
CA GLU A 420 13.66 -6.16 -8.31
C GLU A 420 12.34 -6.04 -7.55
N HIS A 421 11.20 -6.24 -8.23
CA HIS A 421 9.89 -6.27 -7.59
C HIS A 421 9.76 -7.42 -6.59
N LEU A 422 10.14 -8.63 -6.98
CA LEU A 422 10.15 -9.80 -6.09
C LEU A 422 11.07 -9.55 -4.88
N LEU A 423 12.26 -9.00 -5.11
CA LEU A 423 13.20 -8.65 -4.04
C LEU A 423 12.62 -7.58 -3.08
N ALA A 424 11.83 -6.65 -3.57
CA ALA A 424 11.19 -5.60 -2.76
C ALA A 424 10.01 -6.14 -1.94
N ARG A 425 9.23 -7.09 -2.47
CA ARG A 425 7.93 -7.52 -1.92
C ARG A 425 7.94 -8.90 -1.27
N ALA A 426 8.79 -9.82 -1.69
CA ALA A 426 8.89 -11.15 -1.11
C ALA A 426 9.40 -11.10 0.33
N ARG A 427 8.87 -11.99 1.17
CA ARG A 427 9.21 -12.10 2.59
C ARG A 427 9.41 -13.58 2.93
N PRO A 428 10.61 -13.99 3.38
CA PRO A 428 11.83 -13.20 3.48
C PRO A 428 12.41 -12.78 2.13
N ARG A 429 13.21 -11.70 2.08
CA ARG A 429 13.85 -11.24 0.83
C ARG A 429 14.76 -12.33 0.24
N GLU A 430 15.43 -13.09 1.10
CA GLU A 430 16.33 -14.20 0.75
C GLU A 430 15.58 -15.42 0.21
N SER A 431 14.24 -15.44 0.25
CA SER A 431 13.46 -16.50 -0.42
C SER A 431 13.51 -16.38 -1.94
N VAL A 432 13.89 -15.21 -2.48
CA VAL A 432 13.93 -14.96 -3.91
C VAL A 432 15.11 -15.71 -4.53
N THR A 433 14.81 -16.67 -5.37
CA THR A 433 15.77 -17.42 -6.18
C THR A 433 15.50 -17.14 -7.64
N ARG A 434 16.55 -17.15 -8.47
CA ARG A 434 16.46 -16.97 -9.92
C ARG A 434 17.16 -18.12 -10.62
N VAL A 435 16.45 -18.81 -11.50
CA VAL A 435 16.99 -19.90 -12.32
C VAL A 435 16.76 -19.55 -13.79
N ARG A 436 17.85 -19.38 -14.53
CA ARG A 436 17.84 -19.13 -15.97
C ARG A 436 17.70 -20.45 -16.73
N SER A 437 16.82 -20.48 -17.72
CA SER A 437 16.72 -21.58 -18.68
C SER A 437 17.51 -21.25 -19.94
N TYR A 438 18.31 -22.19 -20.42
CA TYR A 438 19.12 -22.01 -21.61
C TYR A 438 18.60 -22.87 -22.75
N VAL A 439 18.77 -22.40 -23.98
CA VAL A 439 18.46 -23.14 -25.20
C VAL A 439 19.75 -23.29 -25.98
N CYS A 440 20.02 -24.48 -26.50
CA CYS A 440 21.21 -24.70 -27.32
C CYS A 440 21.13 -23.88 -28.62
N PRO A 441 22.16 -23.08 -28.98
CA PRO A 441 22.13 -22.27 -30.19
C PRO A 441 22.24 -23.10 -31.49
N GLU A 442 22.73 -24.34 -31.41
CA GLU A 442 22.93 -25.21 -32.58
C GLU A 442 21.68 -26.05 -32.90
N CYS A 443 21.16 -26.78 -31.91
CA CYS A 443 20.00 -27.67 -32.11
C CYS A 443 18.68 -27.08 -31.62
N HIS A 444 18.68 -25.89 -31.02
CA HIS A 444 17.50 -25.22 -30.45
C HIS A 444 16.75 -26.00 -29.35
N GLU A 445 17.35 -27.07 -28.83
CA GLU A 445 16.79 -27.83 -27.72
C GLU A 445 17.02 -27.13 -26.37
N PRO A 446 15.98 -27.02 -25.51
CA PRO A 446 16.13 -26.53 -24.15
C PRO A 446 17.07 -27.40 -23.31
N LEU A 447 17.92 -26.76 -22.50
CA LEU A 447 18.78 -27.46 -21.54
C LEU A 447 17.98 -27.78 -20.27
N GLU A 448 17.48 -29.01 -20.16
CA GLU A 448 16.62 -29.44 -19.04
C GLU A 448 17.35 -29.64 -17.71
N ASN A 449 18.67 -29.91 -17.74
CA ASN A 449 19.43 -30.23 -16.53
C ASN A 449 19.84 -28.98 -15.73
N ARG A 450 18.84 -28.35 -15.10
CA ARG A 450 19.00 -27.16 -14.23
C ARG A 450 20.00 -27.38 -13.10
N ARG A 451 20.08 -28.60 -12.55
CA ARG A 451 21.04 -28.96 -11.50
C ARG A 451 22.47 -28.88 -12.00
N ALA A 452 22.76 -29.43 -13.19
CA ALA A 452 24.08 -29.37 -13.79
C ALA A 452 24.49 -27.92 -14.09
N ILE A 453 23.58 -27.11 -14.63
CA ILE A 453 23.81 -25.67 -14.87
C ILE A 453 24.19 -24.96 -13.56
N GLY A 454 23.40 -25.16 -12.49
CA GLY A 454 23.67 -24.56 -11.18
C GLY A 454 25.01 -24.98 -10.58
N ILE A 455 25.37 -26.27 -10.65
CA ILE A 455 26.68 -26.76 -10.18
C ILE A 455 27.83 -26.14 -10.97
N ARG A 456 27.68 -26.00 -12.30
CA ARG A 456 28.72 -25.42 -13.16
C ARG A 456 28.94 -23.94 -12.87
N LEU A 457 27.86 -23.16 -12.75
CA LEU A 457 27.93 -21.77 -12.33
C LEU A 457 28.55 -21.63 -10.92
N GLY A 458 28.17 -22.49 -9.98
CA GLY A 458 28.75 -22.50 -8.63
C GLY A 458 30.25 -22.86 -8.59
N LYS A 459 30.76 -23.53 -9.63
CA LYS A 459 32.20 -23.81 -9.83
C LYS A 459 32.90 -22.74 -10.67
N GLY A 460 32.22 -21.65 -11.06
CA GLY A 460 32.78 -20.59 -11.90
C GLY A 460 32.96 -20.99 -13.37
N LEU A 461 32.29 -22.05 -13.84
CA LEU A 461 32.37 -22.48 -15.24
C LEU A 461 31.35 -21.70 -16.10
N ALA A 462 31.80 -21.20 -17.25
CA ALA A 462 31.04 -20.25 -18.08
C ALA A 462 30.19 -20.89 -19.19
N ASP A 463 30.17 -22.22 -19.32
CA ASP A 463 29.51 -22.93 -20.42
C ASP A 463 29.04 -24.32 -20.00
N ILE A 464 28.25 -25.03 -20.82
CA ILE A 464 27.83 -26.44 -20.62
C ILE A 464 27.71 -27.14 -21.98
N ALA A 465 27.96 -28.46 -22.05
CA ALA A 465 27.71 -29.21 -23.28
C ALA A 465 26.21 -29.51 -23.43
N CYS A 466 25.67 -29.36 -24.63
CA CYS A 466 24.33 -29.83 -24.96
C CYS A 466 24.29 -31.36 -24.90
N GLY A 467 23.26 -31.94 -24.27
CA GLY A 467 23.09 -33.39 -24.20
C GLY A 467 22.66 -34.05 -25.52
N ILE A 468 22.29 -33.26 -26.54
CA ILE A 468 21.78 -33.75 -27.82
C ILE A 468 22.85 -33.64 -28.92
N CYS A 469 23.42 -32.44 -29.11
CA CYS A 469 24.39 -32.19 -30.19
C CYS A 469 25.83 -31.93 -29.69
N GLU A 470 26.08 -32.08 -28.38
CA GLU A 470 27.39 -31.88 -27.73
C GLU A 470 28.02 -30.47 -27.85
N ALA A 471 27.36 -29.54 -28.55
CA ALA A 471 27.80 -28.15 -28.68
C ALA A 471 27.95 -27.46 -27.32
N ARG A 472 28.93 -26.55 -27.21
CA ARG A 472 29.16 -25.74 -26.00
C ARG A 472 28.18 -24.58 -25.97
N VAL A 473 27.30 -24.58 -24.98
CA VAL A 473 26.33 -23.53 -24.73
C VAL A 473 26.89 -22.58 -23.67
N PRO A 474 27.03 -21.27 -23.95
CA PRO A 474 27.48 -20.30 -22.95
C PRO A 474 26.42 -20.11 -21.86
N LEU A 475 26.86 -20.10 -20.60
CA LEU A 475 26.05 -19.81 -19.41
C LEU A 475 26.19 -18.36 -18.93
N LEU A 476 27.26 -17.66 -19.33
CA LEU A 476 27.44 -16.22 -19.15
C LEU A 476 27.26 -15.56 -20.52
N ASP A 477 26.00 -15.35 -20.91
CA ASP A 477 25.64 -14.71 -22.17
C ASP A 477 25.45 -13.20 -22.00
N ILE A 478 25.19 -12.52 -23.11
CA ILE A 478 24.92 -11.07 -23.12
C ILE A 478 23.71 -10.67 -22.26
N ILE A 479 22.77 -11.60 -22.03
CA ILE A 479 21.61 -11.37 -21.16
C ILE A 479 22.07 -11.30 -19.71
N GLU A 480 22.91 -12.23 -19.23
CA GLU A 480 23.43 -12.22 -17.87
C GLU A 480 24.36 -11.03 -17.62
N GLU A 481 25.20 -10.66 -18.59
CA GLU A 481 26.04 -9.44 -18.51
C GLU A 481 25.20 -8.17 -18.37
N LYS A 482 24.19 -8.00 -19.24
CA LYS A 482 23.28 -6.85 -19.19
C LYS A 482 22.43 -6.86 -17.91
N PHE A 483 22.00 -8.03 -17.45
CA PHE A 483 21.27 -8.18 -16.20
C PHE A 483 22.10 -7.75 -14.99
N ALA A 484 23.39 -8.07 -14.95
CA ALA A 484 24.32 -7.63 -13.91
C ALA A 484 24.64 -6.13 -13.98
N SER A 485 24.41 -5.47 -15.12
CA SER A 485 24.77 -4.06 -15.30
C SER A 485 23.89 -3.08 -14.51
N ASP A 486 24.53 -1.99 -14.04
CA ASP A 486 23.85 -0.87 -13.38
C ASP A 486 22.96 -0.07 -14.34
N ALA A 487 23.27 -0.09 -15.64
CA ALA A 487 22.50 0.64 -16.65
C ALA A 487 21.04 0.16 -16.70
N PHE A 488 20.84 -1.17 -16.72
CA PHE A 488 19.50 -1.75 -16.66
C PHE A 488 18.83 -1.58 -15.29
N GLN A 489 19.61 -1.52 -14.21
CA GLN A 489 19.06 -1.23 -12.88
C GLN A 489 18.47 0.18 -12.80
N ARG A 490 19.20 1.18 -13.31
CA ARG A 490 18.69 2.56 -13.41
C ARG A 490 17.47 2.65 -14.33
N ARG A 491 17.46 1.91 -15.44
CA ARG A 491 16.30 1.86 -16.36
C ARG A 491 15.06 1.29 -15.67
N VAL A 492 15.18 0.16 -14.96
CA VAL A 492 14.07 -0.45 -14.21
C VAL A 492 13.58 0.47 -13.11
N ARG A 493 14.48 1.12 -12.36
CA ARG A 493 14.09 2.10 -11.34
C ARG A 493 13.27 3.24 -11.92
N LYS A 494 13.69 3.80 -13.06
CA LYS A 494 12.94 4.85 -13.75
C LYS A 494 11.55 4.38 -14.20
N LEU A 495 11.45 3.17 -14.76
CA LEU A 495 10.16 2.59 -15.16
C LEU A 495 9.22 2.41 -13.95
N ASP A 496 9.79 1.98 -12.82
CA ASP A 496 9.05 1.79 -11.58
C ASP A 496 8.56 3.12 -10.97
N GLU A 497 9.39 4.17 -11.04
CA GLU A 497 9.02 5.53 -10.68
C GLU A 497 7.90 6.07 -11.57
N GLN A 498 7.97 5.84 -12.90
CA GLN A 498 6.90 6.21 -13.84
C GLN A 498 5.58 5.48 -13.54
N ALA A 499 5.64 4.17 -13.27
CA ALA A 499 4.45 3.41 -12.88
C ALA A 499 3.82 3.98 -11.60
N GLY A 500 4.65 4.40 -10.63
CA GLY A 500 4.20 5.09 -9.43
C GLY A 500 3.49 6.41 -9.73
N ILE A 501 4.02 7.23 -10.64
CA ILE A 501 3.40 8.49 -11.07
C ILE A 501 2.05 8.25 -11.76
N GLY A 502 1.96 7.24 -12.62
CA GLY A 502 0.71 6.87 -13.29
C GLY A 502 -0.39 6.49 -12.30
N LEU A 503 -0.07 5.64 -11.32
CA LEU A 503 -0.98 5.23 -10.25
C LEU A 503 -1.39 6.41 -9.36
N ASP A 504 -0.44 7.28 -9.00
CA ASP A 504 -0.72 8.48 -8.20
C ASP A 504 -1.62 9.46 -8.96
N ASN A 505 -1.46 9.62 -10.28
CA ASN A 505 -2.34 10.46 -11.08
C ASN A 505 -3.78 9.96 -11.09
N GLU A 506 -4.03 8.67 -11.32
CA GLU A 506 -5.39 8.10 -11.28
C GLU A 506 -6.00 8.22 -9.87
N SER A 507 -5.20 7.97 -8.83
CA SER A 507 -5.60 8.21 -7.44
C SER A 507 -5.96 9.68 -7.18
N ARG A 508 -5.15 10.62 -7.67
CA ARG A 508 -5.34 12.07 -7.52
C ARG A 508 -6.62 12.58 -8.17
N GLU A 509 -7.08 11.98 -9.27
CA GLU A 509 -8.37 12.34 -9.86
C GLU A 509 -9.52 12.02 -8.89
N LEU A 510 -9.49 10.85 -8.23
CA LEU A 510 -10.45 10.49 -7.18
C LEU A 510 -10.35 11.39 -5.94
N ILE A 511 -9.13 11.82 -5.57
CA ILE A 511 -8.90 12.76 -4.45
C ILE A 511 -9.65 14.07 -4.64
N LEU A 512 -9.58 14.65 -5.84
CA LEU A 512 -10.19 15.94 -6.10
C LEU A 512 -11.71 15.89 -5.97
N VAL A 513 -12.34 14.81 -6.45
CA VAL A 513 -13.77 14.56 -6.24
C VAL A 513 -14.09 14.51 -4.74
N GLY A 514 -13.30 13.74 -3.97
CA GLY A 514 -13.45 13.64 -2.51
C GLY A 514 -13.30 14.99 -1.81
N HIS A 515 -12.33 15.81 -2.21
CA HIS A 515 -12.17 17.17 -1.69
C HIS A 515 -13.33 18.08 -2.05
N ALA A 516 -13.81 18.03 -3.29
CA ALA A 516 -14.92 18.88 -3.72
C ALA A 516 -16.21 18.55 -2.98
N MET A 517 -16.49 17.26 -2.79
CA MET A 517 -17.57 16.80 -1.92
C MET A 517 -17.36 17.28 -0.48
N ALA A 518 -16.14 17.15 0.06
CA ALA A 518 -15.82 17.56 1.41
C ALA A 518 -16.06 19.07 1.63
N ILE A 519 -15.59 19.91 0.71
CA ILE A 519 -15.73 21.37 0.74
C ILE A 519 -17.18 21.79 0.57
N ALA A 520 -17.91 21.18 -0.36
CA ALA A 520 -19.33 21.47 -0.57
C ALA A 520 -20.16 21.10 0.67
N GLY A 521 -19.88 19.95 1.29
CA GLY A 521 -20.51 19.52 2.54
C GLY A 521 -20.20 20.45 3.72
N GLU A 522 -18.95 20.90 3.85
CA GLU A 522 -18.56 21.90 4.87
C GLU A 522 -19.27 23.24 4.65
N ALA A 523 -19.50 23.64 3.39
CA ALA A 523 -20.31 24.80 3.04
C ALA A 523 -21.82 24.58 3.24
N GLY A 524 -22.26 23.38 3.65
CA GLY A 524 -23.67 23.03 3.82
C GLY A 524 -24.44 22.93 2.50
N GLN A 525 -23.78 22.63 1.38
CA GLN A 525 -24.39 22.55 0.04
C GLN A 525 -24.52 21.09 -0.42
N ILE A 526 -25.29 20.87 -1.50
CA ILE A 526 -25.54 19.53 -2.03
C ILE A 526 -24.55 19.26 -3.17
N TYR A 527 -23.73 18.22 -3.05
CA TYR A 527 -22.78 17.80 -4.08
C TYR A 527 -23.30 16.55 -4.78
N ARG A 528 -23.27 16.51 -6.12
CA ARG A 528 -23.61 15.31 -6.90
C ARG A 528 -22.58 15.07 -8.00
N ILE A 529 -22.26 13.81 -8.25
CA ILE A 529 -21.42 13.41 -9.39
C ILE A 529 -22.30 13.28 -10.63
N THR A 530 -21.77 13.64 -11.80
CA THR A 530 -22.46 13.45 -13.07
C THR A 530 -22.20 12.03 -13.58
N ALA A 531 -23.25 11.26 -13.88
CA ALA A 531 -23.16 9.85 -14.27
C ALA A 531 -22.45 9.59 -15.62
N GLN A 532 -22.21 10.62 -16.43
CA GLN A 532 -21.55 10.51 -17.75
C GLN A 532 -20.56 11.68 -17.99
N PRO A 533 -19.29 11.56 -17.55
CA PRO A 533 -18.29 12.63 -17.64
C PRO A 533 -17.80 13.00 -19.06
N ASP A 534 -18.27 12.31 -20.11
CA ASP A 534 -17.73 12.38 -21.49
C ASP A 534 -17.71 13.78 -22.13
N TRP A 535 -18.48 14.70 -21.57
CA TRP A 535 -18.65 16.07 -22.06
C TRP A 535 -17.87 17.12 -21.28
N GLY A 536 -17.08 16.71 -20.27
CA GLY A 536 -16.25 17.62 -19.50
C GLY A 536 -16.97 18.32 -18.35
N ILE A 537 -17.96 17.66 -17.76
CA ILE A 537 -18.54 18.02 -16.47
C ILE A 537 -18.48 16.78 -15.61
N ASP A 538 -17.80 16.88 -14.48
CA ASP A 538 -17.55 15.74 -13.59
C ASP A 538 -18.52 15.74 -12.40
N ALA A 539 -18.97 16.92 -11.96
CA ALA A 539 -19.87 17.06 -10.81
C ALA A 539 -20.71 18.34 -10.86
N GLU A 540 -21.68 18.45 -9.95
CA GLU A 540 -22.45 19.65 -9.68
C GLU A 540 -22.52 19.96 -8.18
N ILE A 541 -22.56 21.25 -7.84
CA ILE A 541 -22.92 21.74 -6.51
C ILE A 541 -24.26 22.45 -6.64
N GLU A 542 -25.32 21.86 -6.09
CA GLU A 542 -26.61 22.52 -5.93
C GLU A 542 -26.66 23.25 -4.58
N PHE A 543 -27.03 24.53 -4.66
CA PHE A 543 -27.09 25.39 -3.50
C PHE A 543 -28.40 25.21 -2.74
N ARG A 544 -28.32 25.19 -1.41
CA ARG A 544 -29.48 25.22 -0.52
C ARG A 544 -29.95 26.65 -0.27
N ASN A 545 -31.25 26.87 -0.18
CA ASN A 545 -31.82 28.15 0.25
C ASN A 545 -31.60 28.41 1.76
N ASP A 546 -32.05 29.53 2.29
CA ASP A 546 -31.84 29.88 3.72
C ASP A 546 -32.61 28.97 4.70
N LYS A 547 -33.54 28.15 4.17
CA LYS A 547 -34.26 27.12 4.93
C LYS A 547 -33.56 25.75 4.87
N GLY A 548 -32.42 25.64 4.17
CA GLY A 548 -31.69 24.38 4.00
C GLY A 548 -32.28 23.44 2.94
N GLU A 549 -33.21 23.91 2.11
CA GLU A 549 -33.84 23.14 1.03
C GLU A 549 -33.10 23.34 -0.29
N ALA A 550 -33.14 22.38 -1.21
CA ALA A 550 -32.54 22.52 -2.54
C ALA A 550 -33.17 23.69 -3.31
N SER A 551 -32.35 24.64 -3.79
CA SER A 551 -32.84 25.86 -4.45
C SER A 551 -33.05 25.72 -5.96
N GLY A 552 -32.56 24.64 -6.59
CA GLY A 552 -32.48 24.50 -8.04
C GLY A 552 -31.28 25.23 -8.67
N GLN A 553 -30.72 26.26 -8.01
CA GLN A 553 -29.51 26.95 -8.46
C GLN A 553 -28.28 26.10 -8.19
N ARG A 554 -27.38 26.01 -9.17
CA ARG A 554 -26.20 25.16 -9.10
C ARG A 554 -25.02 25.74 -9.89
N VAL A 555 -23.86 25.13 -9.70
CA VAL A 555 -22.72 25.22 -10.61
C VAL A 555 -22.31 23.82 -11.05
N TYR A 556 -21.81 23.73 -12.28
CA TYR A 556 -21.15 22.53 -12.78
C TYR A 556 -19.65 22.62 -12.55
N LEU A 557 -19.01 21.49 -12.29
CA LEU A 557 -17.59 21.40 -12.00
C LEU A 557 -16.90 20.53 -13.05
N GLN A 558 -15.84 21.05 -13.66
CA GLN A 558 -14.82 20.27 -14.34
C GLN A 558 -13.61 20.18 -13.41
N LEU A 559 -13.32 18.98 -12.92
CA LEU A 559 -12.23 18.65 -12.03
C LEU A 559 -10.99 18.23 -12.84
N LYS A 560 -9.84 18.77 -12.44
CA LYS A 560 -8.52 18.42 -12.98
C LYS A 560 -7.51 18.33 -11.84
N SER A 561 -6.80 17.20 -11.72
CA SER A 561 -5.89 16.96 -10.61
C SER A 561 -4.49 16.65 -11.13
N GLY A 562 -3.49 17.43 -10.70
CA GLY A 562 -2.09 17.29 -11.11
C GLY A 562 -1.56 18.50 -11.89
N ASP A 563 -0.25 18.69 -11.83
CA ASP A 563 0.40 19.90 -12.37
C ASP A 563 0.45 19.91 -13.91
N SER A 564 0.24 18.77 -14.57
CA SER A 564 0.27 18.66 -16.04
C SER A 564 -0.85 19.43 -16.74
N TYR A 565 -1.88 19.86 -16.01
CA TYR A 565 -3.02 20.59 -16.56
C TYR A 565 -2.77 22.10 -16.73
N LEU A 566 -1.77 22.64 -16.04
CA LEU A 566 -1.35 24.04 -16.14
C LEU A 566 0.11 24.11 -16.57
N TYR A 567 0.43 24.96 -17.53
CA TYR A 567 1.81 25.31 -17.82
C TYR A 567 2.01 26.82 -17.72
N GLU A 568 3.23 27.22 -17.38
CA GLU A 568 3.60 28.63 -17.32
C GLU A 568 3.97 29.14 -18.71
N ARG A 569 3.28 30.19 -19.15
CA ARG A 569 3.58 30.86 -20.42
C ARG A 569 4.81 31.75 -20.25
N GLN A 570 5.88 31.44 -21.00
CA GLN A 570 7.20 32.06 -20.91
C GLN A 570 7.24 33.60 -20.98
N ARG A 571 6.25 34.25 -21.61
CA ARG A 571 6.26 35.72 -21.80
C ARG A 571 5.83 36.52 -20.56
N ASP A 572 4.94 35.95 -19.74
CA ASP A 572 4.25 36.65 -18.66
C ASP A 572 4.07 35.79 -17.40
N ASN A 573 4.63 34.58 -17.39
CA ASN A 573 4.49 33.58 -16.33
C ASN A 573 3.03 33.27 -15.95
N ALA A 574 2.09 33.56 -16.85
CA ALA A 574 0.68 33.26 -16.63
C ALA A 574 0.47 31.75 -16.68
N GLN A 575 -0.32 31.22 -15.75
CA GLN A 575 -0.72 29.81 -15.76
C GLN A 575 -1.79 29.59 -16.82
N ILE A 576 -1.53 28.69 -17.76
CA ILE A 576 -2.41 28.43 -18.90
C ILE A 576 -3.00 27.03 -18.83
N PHE A 577 -4.32 26.96 -18.92
CA PHE A 577 -5.07 25.74 -19.18
C PHE A 577 -5.34 25.60 -20.68
N THR A 578 -5.09 24.42 -21.25
CA THR A 578 -5.34 24.16 -22.68
C THR A 578 -6.59 23.34 -22.89
N ILE A 579 -7.53 23.89 -23.67
CA ILE A 579 -8.72 23.16 -24.12
C ILE A 579 -8.33 22.25 -25.29
N LYS A 580 -8.30 20.93 -25.05
CA LYS A 580 -7.87 19.95 -26.06
C LYS A 580 -8.90 19.73 -27.17
N LYS A 581 -10.20 19.86 -26.87
CA LYS A 581 -11.30 19.60 -27.82
C LYS A 581 -12.26 20.80 -27.85
N LYS A 582 -12.44 21.41 -29.03
CA LYS A 582 -13.35 22.56 -29.23
C LYS A 582 -14.78 22.29 -28.73
N ARG A 583 -15.28 21.07 -28.95
CA ARG A 583 -16.60 20.63 -28.48
C ARG A 583 -16.84 20.82 -26.98
N TRP A 584 -15.79 20.78 -26.15
CA TRP A 584 -15.91 21.01 -24.71
C TRP A 584 -16.22 22.47 -24.40
N ALA A 585 -15.55 23.42 -25.07
CA ALA A 585 -15.82 24.84 -24.90
C ALA A 585 -17.26 25.18 -25.34
N GLU A 586 -17.71 24.61 -26.46
CA GLU A 586 -19.09 24.76 -26.95
C GLU A 586 -20.10 24.18 -25.96
N TYR A 587 -19.83 22.97 -25.44
CA TYR A 587 -20.69 22.32 -24.46
C TYR A 587 -20.77 23.07 -23.14
N TRP A 588 -19.65 23.61 -22.63
CA TRP A 588 -19.62 24.42 -21.41
C TRP A 588 -20.40 25.72 -21.56
N LEU A 589 -20.28 26.39 -22.72
CA LEU A 589 -21.03 27.61 -23.03
C LEU A 589 -22.54 27.38 -23.19
N ALA A 590 -22.94 26.18 -23.61
CA ALA A 590 -24.34 25.81 -23.78
C ALA A 590 -25.04 25.48 -22.44
N GLN A 591 -24.30 25.33 -21.34
CA GLN A 591 -24.90 25.01 -20.05
C GLN A 591 -25.71 26.17 -19.48
N LYS A 592 -26.84 25.85 -18.85
CA LYS A 592 -27.70 26.84 -18.19
C LYS A 592 -27.01 27.49 -16.99
N TYR A 593 -26.18 26.73 -16.29
CA TYR A 593 -25.51 27.15 -15.06
C TYR A 593 -24.01 27.32 -15.30
N PRO A 594 -23.31 28.15 -14.49
CA PRO A 594 -21.88 28.35 -14.64
C PRO A 594 -21.10 27.04 -14.56
N VAL A 595 -20.11 26.90 -15.44
CA VAL A 595 -19.14 25.80 -15.41
C VAL A 595 -17.87 26.31 -14.77
N MET A 596 -17.48 25.68 -13.67
CA MET A 596 -16.29 25.99 -12.89
C MET A 596 -15.18 24.99 -13.24
N LEU A 597 -14.03 25.49 -13.68
CA LEU A 597 -12.82 24.70 -13.80
C LEU A 597 -12.13 24.66 -12.43
N VAL A 598 -12.06 23.48 -11.81
CA VAL A 598 -11.45 23.24 -10.51
C VAL A 598 -10.15 22.47 -10.73
N ILE A 599 -9.04 23.03 -10.27
CA ILE A 599 -7.71 22.44 -10.41
C ILE A 599 -7.09 22.22 -9.04
N ARG A 600 -6.62 20.98 -8.80
CA ARG A 600 -5.77 20.64 -7.66
C ARG A 600 -4.34 20.46 -8.12
N ASP A 601 -3.41 21.18 -7.51
CA ASP A 601 -1.96 21.02 -7.76
C ASP A 601 -1.35 19.87 -6.92
N ALA A 602 -0.09 19.54 -7.18
CA ALA A 602 0.62 18.49 -6.44
C ALA A 602 0.82 18.82 -4.95
N ASP A 603 0.87 20.10 -4.58
CA ASP A 603 0.90 20.56 -3.19
C ASP A 603 -0.46 20.38 -2.49
N GLY A 604 -1.49 19.97 -3.24
CA GLY A 604 -2.83 19.72 -2.74
C GLY A 604 -3.70 20.96 -2.59
N ARG A 605 -3.23 22.13 -3.05
CA ARG A 605 -4.04 23.35 -3.08
C ARG A 605 -5.05 23.21 -4.21
N ILE A 606 -6.27 23.67 -3.93
CA ILE A 606 -7.38 23.59 -4.88
C ILE A 606 -7.82 25.00 -5.22
N ARG A 607 -7.88 25.29 -6.52
CA ARG A 607 -8.34 26.58 -7.04
C ARG A 607 -9.45 26.35 -8.06
N TRP A 608 -10.36 27.29 -8.16
CA TRP A 608 -11.44 27.23 -9.14
C TRP A 608 -11.63 28.56 -9.88
N MET A 609 -12.14 28.48 -11.11
CA MET A 609 -12.44 29.64 -11.95
C MET A 609 -13.69 29.37 -12.76
N ASP A 610 -14.53 30.38 -12.98
CA ASP A 610 -15.66 30.30 -13.91
C ASP A 610 -15.15 30.29 -15.36
N ILE A 611 -15.01 29.09 -15.92
CA ILE A 611 -14.51 28.92 -17.29
C ILE A 611 -15.57 29.31 -18.32
N SER A 612 -16.87 29.17 -17.98
CA SER A 612 -17.94 29.61 -18.85
C SER A 612 -17.94 31.14 -19.04
N ALA A 613 -17.75 31.91 -17.98
CA ALA A 613 -17.62 33.37 -18.06
C ALA A 613 -16.35 33.81 -18.80
N TYR A 614 -15.24 33.07 -18.65
CA TYR A 614 -14.03 33.33 -19.42
C TYR A 614 -14.28 33.12 -20.92
N LEU A 615 -14.90 32.01 -21.30
CA LEU A 615 -15.21 31.68 -22.69
C LEU A 615 -16.25 32.62 -23.31
N GLN A 616 -17.21 33.13 -22.54
CA GLN A 616 -18.16 34.14 -23.01
C GLN A 616 -17.45 35.43 -23.43
N LYS A 617 -16.36 35.80 -22.76
CA LYS A 617 -15.56 37.01 -23.07
C LYS A 617 -14.58 36.80 -24.22
N HIS A 618 -13.98 35.61 -24.33
CA HIS A 618 -12.90 35.34 -25.28
C HIS A 618 -13.31 34.50 -26.51
N GLY A 619 -14.54 33.98 -26.52
CA GLY A 619 -15.10 33.14 -27.58
C GLY A 619 -14.81 31.65 -27.40
N ALA A 620 -15.65 30.81 -28.02
CA ALA A 620 -15.54 29.34 -27.97
C ALA A 620 -14.27 28.79 -28.64
N ASP A 621 -13.60 29.58 -29.48
CA ASP A 621 -12.36 29.22 -30.17
C ASP A 621 -11.10 29.43 -29.31
N ALA A 622 -11.25 29.96 -28.10
CA ALA A 622 -10.14 30.15 -27.17
C ALA A 622 -9.54 28.81 -26.74
N LYS A 623 -8.38 28.44 -27.31
CA LYS A 623 -7.65 27.20 -26.97
C LYS A 623 -6.87 27.30 -25.66
N GLN A 624 -6.47 28.51 -25.28
CA GLN A 624 -5.65 28.79 -24.11
C GLN A 624 -6.43 29.69 -23.16
N VAL A 625 -6.70 29.19 -21.96
CA VAL A 625 -7.38 29.91 -20.88
C VAL A 625 -6.33 30.35 -19.87
N VAL A 626 -6.25 31.64 -19.60
CA VAL A 626 -5.45 32.15 -18.49
C VAL A 626 -6.17 31.79 -17.20
N PHE A 627 -5.57 30.92 -16.39
CA PHE A 627 -6.17 30.39 -15.18
C PHE A 627 -5.82 31.26 -13.96
N GLU A 628 -6.71 32.17 -13.62
CA GLU A 628 -6.64 33.01 -12.42
C GLU A 628 -7.66 32.52 -11.39
N GLY A 629 -7.53 31.24 -11.00
CA GLY A 629 -8.47 30.64 -10.05
C GLY A 629 -8.26 31.14 -8.62
N GLU A 630 -9.35 31.43 -7.93
CA GLU A 630 -9.36 31.67 -6.49
C GLU A 630 -9.35 30.35 -5.71
N ALA A 631 -9.04 30.38 -4.42
CA ALA A 631 -9.04 29.18 -3.58
C ALA A 631 -10.43 28.51 -3.55
N PHE A 632 -10.50 27.20 -3.70
CA PHE A 632 -11.74 26.46 -3.56
C PHE A 632 -11.92 26.04 -2.10
N THR A 633 -12.72 26.81 -1.37
CA THR A 633 -12.94 26.66 0.09
C THR A 633 -14.43 26.74 0.40
N ALA A 634 -14.83 26.26 1.58
CA ALA A 634 -16.23 26.32 2.01
C ALA A 634 -16.77 27.75 2.02
N ALA A 635 -15.94 28.72 2.43
CA ALA A 635 -16.26 30.15 2.42
C ALA A 635 -16.52 30.67 0.99
N ASN A 636 -15.70 30.30 0.01
CA ASN A 636 -15.87 30.74 -1.37
C ASN A 636 -17.07 30.05 -2.05
N VAL A 637 -17.36 28.79 -1.71
CA VAL A 637 -18.59 28.11 -2.14
C VAL A 637 -19.83 28.82 -1.58
N ALA A 638 -19.82 29.20 -0.31
CA ALA A 638 -20.89 30.00 0.30
C ALA A 638 -21.01 31.40 -0.33
N GLY A 639 -19.90 32.03 -0.71
CA GLY A 639 -19.89 33.27 -1.48
C GLY A 639 -20.56 33.13 -2.84
N MET A 640 -20.25 32.05 -3.58
CA MET A 640 -20.87 31.75 -4.87
C MET A 640 -22.37 31.49 -4.75
N ARG A 641 -22.81 30.75 -3.72
CA ARG A 641 -24.22 30.59 -3.35
C ARG A 641 -24.91 31.95 -3.24
N ASN A 642 -24.36 32.85 -2.43
CA ASN A 642 -24.98 34.14 -2.15
C ASN A 642 -25.08 34.99 -3.42
N LYS A 643 -24.09 34.91 -4.32
CA LYS A 643 -24.13 35.58 -5.62
C LYS A 643 -25.25 35.06 -6.51
N LEU A 644 -25.41 33.73 -6.61
CA LEU A 644 -26.43 33.12 -7.49
C LEU A 644 -27.84 33.21 -6.94
N LEU A 645 -28.03 33.03 -5.63
CA LEU A 645 -29.33 33.20 -4.97
C LEU A 645 -29.74 34.67 -4.88
N GLY A 646 -28.79 35.57 -4.61
CA GLY A 646 -29.04 37.02 -4.55
C GLY A 646 -29.39 37.63 -5.91
N ALA A 647 -28.84 37.08 -7.00
CA ALA A 647 -29.21 37.50 -8.36
C ALA A 647 -30.65 37.11 -8.76
N GLY A 648 -31.27 36.13 -8.07
CA GLY A 648 -32.64 35.69 -8.33
C GLY A 648 -33.74 36.53 -7.66
N VAL A 649 -33.40 37.48 -6.78
CA VAL A 649 -34.38 38.31 -6.05
C VAL A 649 -34.70 39.63 -6.79
N LEU A 650 -34.09 39.87 -7.95
CA LEU A 650 -34.30 41.05 -8.80
C LEU A 650 -34.99 40.72 -10.16
N GLY A 651 -35.61 39.54 -10.29
CA GLY A 651 -36.33 39.11 -11.50
C GLY A 651 -37.84 39.21 -11.35
#